data_AF-A0A7U7W5F5-F1
#
_entry.id   AF-A0A7U7W5F5-F1
#
_cell.length_a   1.000
_cell.length_b   1.000
_cell.length_c   1.000
_cell.angle_alpha   90.00
_cell.angle_beta   90.00
_cell.angle_gamma   90.00
#
_symmetry.space_group_name_H-M   'P 1'
#
loop_
_entity.id
_entity.type
_entity.pdbx_description
1 polymer ?
#
loop_
_entity_poly.entity_id
_entity_poly.type
_entity_poly.pdbx_seq_one_letter_code
_entity_poly.pdbx_strand_id
1 'polypeptide(L)'
;MEKINIKLLKMRLHMEKDEKRRKEIEDILEKDDEELAKLYMKKYYKTIREKREEIANALKIKVDDVVYDKSEKFISGNRNKFEIYHKTIKHFDIYSLNEYEIDFYHCNIEFILSKGPSVYAENINFKNLYFINCKISINIVDDFCCENIHFLNCDIYSLSFNKVIVKGNIKFSNSKFVNKSVFNSCIFQDSIYFNNSHFKDYVDLHACKFENSVCFYGVTFEKTPNFSACYFKEQKAVNLTNVNIDNLDFESVEKYIEDNYQDETYKNEIENIHSEEKEKINLINNKHQLRCTKNLKDSFRVIKDVLISQNNILEAQEWHKLELYAKEKELEINLEKYEKIMFSPRKIKYKYLNKKNITCVNFINGMEWCVKNFFDSLFTPIEYFINIFGAILYYFIMGVIHFFPLILKLVKILFLIICFYGKFENKYNFRIFSNKQVSNIIVKDIKRKLYDYTIWTNCVLLIVYRATSDHHTNFLKIFNFTIGMITLYCSFVFVANKLPLVFSLVEKYNNYFIIVPLAIMFFLLIVNFYIKKIKQRRFIGLFFMFVGISIMFVLFFPGYFFNAIELVLYVVLLWIFTILFNSSREIIIFSLRLYIYLGLIYCLVMASQFINPFIGVFSSEKLHESKIEKAIQDLNSSSILNLAKISHKDFNLSWHYQDISFVELDAAKKLIMENKENILDLKEQNLTIATEFLGKKYTEISKAINQDEIASNVIKSTSVLYSIILLLCIFSLQKTARKNSIVPS
;
A
#
# COMPACT_ATOMS: atom_id res chain seq x y z
N MET A 1 -76.02 5.65 33.74
CA MET A 1 -74.67 5.04 33.69
C MET A 1 -74.72 3.54 33.40
N GLU A 2 -75.81 2.85 33.74
CA GLU A 2 -76.05 1.40 33.60
C GLU A 2 -75.97 0.86 32.15
N LYS A 3 -76.79 1.35 31.20
CA LYS A 3 -76.83 0.84 29.80
C LYS A 3 -75.58 1.07 28.93
N ILE A 4 -74.55 1.74 29.43
CA ILE A 4 -73.36 2.12 28.66
C ILE A 4 -72.45 0.90 28.40
N ASN A 5 -72.37 -0.04 29.34
CA ASN A 5 -71.43 -1.17 29.26
C ASN A 5 -71.89 -2.26 28.29
N ILE A 6 -73.19 -2.61 28.27
CA ILE A 6 -73.75 -3.59 27.33
C ILE A 6 -73.64 -3.09 25.89
N LYS A 7 -73.88 -1.79 25.65
CA LYS A 7 -73.71 -1.18 24.32
C LYS A 7 -72.25 -1.21 23.85
N LEU A 8 -71.30 -0.96 24.76
CA LEU A 8 -69.86 -1.07 24.50
C LEU A 8 -69.43 -2.52 24.22
N LEU A 9 -69.97 -3.50 24.96
CA LEU A 9 -69.72 -4.93 24.73
C LEU A 9 -70.24 -5.39 23.37
N LYS A 10 -71.44 -4.94 22.96
CA LYS A 10 -71.98 -5.21 21.60
C LYS A 10 -71.06 -4.66 20.50
N MET A 11 -70.56 -3.44 20.66
CA MET A 11 -69.59 -2.86 19.72
C MET A 11 -68.27 -3.65 19.69
N ARG A 12 -67.79 -4.12 20.86
CA ARG A 12 -66.55 -4.91 20.97
C ARG A 12 -66.69 -6.32 20.42
N LEU A 13 -67.86 -6.95 20.55
CA LEU A 13 -68.11 -8.28 20.00
C LEU A 13 -67.81 -8.35 18.49
N HIS A 14 -68.14 -7.29 17.77
CA HIS A 14 -67.85 -7.16 16.34
C HIS A 14 -66.35 -6.97 16.01
N MET A 15 -65.54 -6.56 16.98
CA MET A 15 -64.10 -6.31 16.82
C MET A 15 -63.21 -7.39 17.47
N GLU A 16 -63.75 -8.22 18.37
CA GLU A 16 -63.01 -9.22 19.13
C GLU A 16 -62.62 -10.41 18.24
N LYS A 17 -61.32 -10.67 18.16
CA LYS A 17 -60.75 -11.70 17.27
C LYS A 17 -60.45 -13.01 18.01
N ASP A 18 -60.39 -12.97 19.34
CA ASP A 18 -60.17 -14.15 20.17
C ASP A 18 -61.49 -14.89 20.38
N GLU A 19 -61.60 -16.10 19.82
CA GLU A 19 -62.84 -16.88 19.80
C GLU A 19 -63.37 -17.21 21.21
N LYS A 20 -62.47 -17.38 22.18
CA LYS A 20 -62.85 -17.67 23.57
C LYS A 20 -63.42 -16.43 24.25
N ARG A 21 -62.76 -15.28 24.08
CA ARG A 21 -63.28 -13.99 24.57
C ARG A 21 -64.56 -13.59 23.88
N ARG A 22 -64.70 -13.88 22.58
CA ARG A 22 -65.90 -13.63 21.80
C ARG A 22 -67.10 -14.40 22.35
N LYS A 23 -66.93 -15.71 22.63
CA LYS A 23 -67.95 -16.53 23.29
C LYS A 23 -68.29 -16.03 24.70
N GLU A 24 -67.30 -15.62 25.49
CA GLU A 24 -67.55 -15.00 26.80
C GLU A 24 -68.37 -13.70 26.67
N ILE A 25 -68.12 -12.87 25.65
CA ILE A 25 -68.91 -11.65 25.37
C ILE A 25 -70.33 -12.01 24.90
N GLU A 26 -70.47 -13.00 24.01
CA GLU A 26 -71.77 -13.50 23.52
C GLU A 26 -72.63 -13.99 24.71
N ASP A 27 -72.08 -14.82 25.59
CA ASP A 27 -72.78 -15.34 26.78
C ASP A 27 -73.23 -14.22 27.74
N ILE A 28 -72.43 -13.17 27.91
CA ILE A 28 -72.77 -12.02 28.75
C ILE A 28 -73.88 -11.19 28.11
N LEU A 29 -73.82 -11.01 26.78
CA LEU A 29 -74.81 -10.24 26.03
C LEU A 29 -76.16 -10.98 25.90
N GLU A 30 -76.16 -12.31 25.84
CA GLU A 30 -77.37 -13.14 25.86
C GLU A 30 -78.09 -13.09 27.21
N LYS A 31 -77.34 -13.03 28.32
CA LYS A 31 -77.89 -12.93 29.67
C LYS A 31 -78.35 -11.51 30.06
N ASP A 32 -78.02 -10.51 29.26
CA ASP A 32 -78.26 -9.07 29.50
C ASP A 32 -77.82 -8.62 30.92
N ASP A 33 -76.77 -9.24 31.45
CA ASP A 33 -76.31 -9.06 32.83
C ASP A 33 -75.30 -7.90 32.90
N GLU A 34 -75.76 -6.75 33.39
CA GLU A 34 -74.95 -5.54 33.52
C GLU A 34 -73.81 -5.65 34.54
N GLU A 35 -73.96 -6.44 35.61
CA GLU A 35 -72.89 -6.65 36.58
C GLU A 35 -71.79 -7.52 35.98
N LEU A 36 -72.17 -8.58 35.28
CA LEU A 36 -71.24 -9.47 34.60
C LEU A 36 -70.54 -8.73 33.44
N ALA A 37 -71.26 -7.89 32.71
CA ALA A 37 -70.71 -6.97 31.72
C ALA A 37 -69.69 -6.00 32.33
N LYS A 38 -69.99 -5.41 33.49
CA LYS A 38 -69.09 -4.50 34.20
C LYS A 38 -67.85 -5.23 34.73
N LEU A 39 -68.02 -6.44 35.26
CA LEU A 39 -66.92 -7.27 35.77
C LEU A 39 -66.00 -7.73 34.63
N TYR A 40 -66.58 -8.13 33.49
CA TYR A 40 -65.84 -8.47 32.28
C TYR A 40 -65.04 -7.29 31.75
N MET A 41 -65.68 -6.11 31.66
CA MET A 41 -65.01 -4.89 31.22
C MET A 41 -63.85 -4.50 32.14
N LYS A 42 -64.00 -4.65 33.46
CA LYS A 42 -62.94 -4.42 34.45
C LYS A 42 -61.82 -5.46 34.40
N LYS A 43 -62.16 -6.72 34.08
CA LYS A 43 -61.20 -7.83 34.01
C LYS A 43 -60.29 -7.74 32.79
N TYR A 44 -60.80 -7.29 31.65
CA TYR A 44 -60.08 -7.35 30.38
C TYR A 44 -59.69 -6.00 29.79
N TYR A 45 -60.21 -4.87 30.29
CA TYR A 45 -59.91 -3.55 29.72
C TYR A 45 -59.52 -2.51 30.77
N LYS A 46 -58.26 -2.08 30.69
CA LYS A 46 -57.73 -0.95 31.46
C LYS A 46 -58.27 0.38 30.91
N THR A 47 -58.71 1.26 31.80
CA THR A 47 -59.05 2.64 31.49
C THR A 47 -57.81 3.42 31.04
N ILE A 48 -57.99 4.52 30.31
CA ILE A 48 -56.87 5.40 29.91
C ILE A 48 -56.09 5.88 31.13
N ARG A 49 -56.78 6.16 32.25
CA ARG A 49 -56.13 6.58 33.50
C ARG A 49 -55.24 5.48 34.08
N GLU A 50 -55.74 4.25 34.18
CA GLU A 50 -54.95 3.10 34.66
C GLU A 50 -53.73 2.86 33.76
N LYS A 51 -53.88 2.95 32.43
CA LYS A 51 -52.76 2.85 31.48
C LYS A 51 -51.71 3.95 31.71
N ARG A 52 -52.15 5.20 31.93
CA ARG A 52 -51.24 6.32 32.26
C ARG A 52 -50.53 6.09 33.59
N GLU A 53 -51.23 5.58 34.59
CA GLU A 53 -50.65 5.25 35.91
C GLU A 53 -49.59 4.14 35.80
N GLU A 54 -49.83 3.10 35.00
CA GLU A 54 -48.84 2.06 34.72
C GLU A 54 -47.58 2.61 34.05
N ILE A 55 -47.74 3.39 32.96
CA ILE A 55 -46.62 4.00 32.24
C ILE A 55 -45.85 4.95 33.18
N ALA A 56 -46.56 5.77 33.94
CA ALA A 56 -45.95 6.72 34.86
C ALA A 56 -45.14 6.01 35.96
N ASN A 57 -45.67 4.91 36.51
CA ASN A 57 -44.96 4.10 37.49
C ASN A 57 -43.73 3.40 36.89
N ALA A 58 -43.87 2.82 35.69
CA ALA A 58 -42.78 2.14 34.99
C ALA A 58 -41.61 3.08 34.64
N LEU A 59 -41.91 4.35 34.39
CA LEU A 59 -40.92 5.39 34.07
C LEU A 59 -40.52 6.25 35.28
N LYS A 60 -41.16 6.07 36.44
CA LYS A 60 -41.05 6.92 37.65
C LYS A 60 -41.25 8.42 37.37
N ILE A 61 -42.31 8.75 36.63
CA ILE A 61 -42.77 10.12 36.34
C ILE A 61 -44.17 10.37 36.90
N LYS A 62 -44.67 11.61 36.82
CA LYS A 62 -46.04 11.90 37.25
C LYS A 62 -47.03 11.40 36.19
N VAL A 63 -48.19 10.93 36.61
CA VAL A 63 -49.29 10.49 35.72
C VAL A 63 -49.69 11.59 34.74
N ASP A 64 -49.67 12.84 35.19
CA ASP A 64 -49.97 14.02 34.37
C ASP A 64 -48.98 14.23 33.22
N ASP A 65 -47.77 13.69 33.33
CA ASP A 65 -46.73 13.79 32.31
C ASP A 65 -46.90 12.77 31.17
N VAL A 66 -47.75 11.76 31.35
CA VAL A 66 -48.10 10.77 30.31
C VAL A 66 -49.35 11.26 29.59
N VAL A 67 -49.24 11.65 28.34
CA VAL A 67 -50.35 12.15 27.52
C VAL A 67 -50.88 11.01 26.65
N TYR A 68 -52.19 10.88 26.54
CA TYR A 68 -52.81 9.94 25.61
C TYR A 68 -53.06 10.64 24.27
N ASP A 69 -52.52 10.09 23.18
CA ASP A 69 -52.68 10.64 21.84
C ASP A 69 -54.14 10.47 21.38
N LYS A 70 -54.81 11.59 21.06
CA LYS A 70 -56.21 11.66 20.62
C LYS A 70 -56.37 11.94 19.12
N SER A 71 -55.27 12.00 18.37
CA SER A 71 -55.22 12.60 17.02
C SER A 71 -55.93 11.82 15.91
N GLU A 72 -56.27 10.54 16.11
CA GLU A 72 -57.12 9.78 15.17
C GLU A 72 -58.53 9.53 15.72
N LYS A 73 -59.53 10.12 15.04
CA LYS A 73 -60.95 9.83 15.29
C LYS A 73 -61.27 8.37 14.92
N PHE A 74 -61.49 7.54 15.95
CA PHE A 74 -62.39 6.38 15.99
C PHE A 74 -62.50 5.52 14.70
N ILE A 75 -61.59 4.56 14.47
CA ILE A 75 -61.89 3.40 13.61
C ILE A 75 -61.42 2.02 14.17
N SER A 76 -60.49 1.92 15.12
CA SER A 76 -60.18 0.60 15.73
C SER A 76 -59.85 0.67 17.23
N GLY A 77 -60.64 -0.03 18.04
CA GLY A 77 -60.73 0.10 19.50
C GLY A 77 -59.59 -0.48 20.35
N ASN A 78 -58.33 -0.40 19.93
CA ASN A 78 -57.19 -0.75 20.80
C ASN A 78 -55.87 -0.07 20.35
N ARG A 79 -55.72 1.24 20.59
CA ARG A 79 -54.41 1.90 20.50
C ARG A 79 -53.91 2.31 21.88
N ASN A 80 -52.78 1.71 22.26
CA ASN A 80 -52.01 1.99 23.47
C ASN A 80 -50.91 3.03 23.18
N LYS A 81 -51.24 4.13 22.50
CA LYS A 81 -50.28 5.16 22.11
C LYS A 81 -50.26 6.32 23.12
N PHE A 82 -49.07 6.65 23.61
CA PHE A 82 -48.86 7.67 24.63
C PHE A 82 -47.66 8.55 24.30
N GLU A 83 -47.71 9.80 24.76
CA GLU A 83 -46.69 10.82 24.49
C GLU A 83 -46.14 11.37 25.81
N ILE A 84 -44.83 11.62 25.85
CA ILE A 84 -44.12 12.16 27.02
C ILE A 84 -43.22 13.29 26.56
N TYR A 85 -43.33 14.45 27.21
CA TYR A 85 -42.65 15.68 26.79
C TYR A 85 -41.68 16.21 27.86
N HIS A 86 -40.47 16.59 27.44
CA HIS A 86 -39.51 17.35 28.27
C HIS A 86 -39.19 16.72 29.62
N LYS A 87 -39.01 15.38 29.66
CA LYS A 87 -38.66 14.65 30.90
C LYS A 87 -37.28 14.02 30.83
N THR A 88 -36.70 13.85 32.02
CA THR A 88 -35.50 13.03 32.19
C THR A 88 -35.96 11.67 32.71
N ILE A 89 -35.74 10.63 31.92
CA ILE A 89 -36.13 9.25 32.21
C ILE A 89 -34.87 8.47 32.54
N LYS A 90 -34.71 8.12 33.82
CA LYS A 90 -33.59 7.30 34.33
C LYS A 90 -33.99 5.87 34.70
N HIS A 91 -35.29 5.63 34.78
CA HIS A 91 -35.86 4.35 35.14
C HIS A 91 -36.79 3.93 34.02
N PHE A 92 -36.63 2.69 33.56
CA PHE A 92 -37.36 2.16 32.42
C PHE A 92 -37.70 0.70 32.72
N ASP A 93 -38.82 0.48 33.41
CA ASP A 93 -39.34 -0.88 33.62
C ASP A 93 -39.98 -1.38 32.33
N ILE A 94 -39.18 -2.06 31.51
CA ILE A 94 -39.59 -2.41 30.16
C ILE A 94 -40.75 -3.42 30.15
N TYR A 95 -40.82 -4.34 31.12
CA TYR A 95 -41.84 -5.39 31.18
C TYR A 95 -43.25 -4.82 31.34
N SER A 96 -43.36 -3.76 32.15
CA SER A 96 -44.63 -3.03 32.33
C SER A 96 -45.04 -2.24 31.08
N LEU A 97 -44.11 -2.01 30.14
CA LEU A 97 -44.31 -1.20 28.94
C LEU A 97 -44.56 -2.00 27.65
N ASN A 98 -44.54 -3.34 27.74
CA ASN A 98 -44.53 -4.25 26.59
C ASN A 98 -45.67 -4.02 25.57
N GLU A 99 -46.87 -3.66 26.03
CA GLU A 99 -48.06 -3.48 25.18
C GLU A 99 -48.27 -2.04 24.68
N TYR A 100 -47.38 -1.11 25.03
CA TYR A 100 -47.54 0.32 24.79
C TYR A 100 -46.68 0.83 23.64
N GLU A 101 -47.24 1.76 22.87
CA GLU A 101 -46.53 2.60 21.93
C GLU A 101 -46.26 3.95 22.60
N ILE A 102 -44.99 4.35 22.69
CA ILE A 102 -44.62 5.54 23.48
C ILE A 102 -43.72 6.45 22.65
N ASP A 103 -44.17 7.69 22.50
CA ASP A 103 -43.46 8.77 21.83
C ASP A 103 -42.85 9.71 22.88
N PHE A 104 -41.53 9.80 22.92
CA PHE A 104 -40.79 10.73 23.76
C PHE A 104 -40.36 11.94 22.94
N TYR A 105 -40.76 13.13 23.36
CA TYR A 105 -40.41 14.40 22.71
C TYR A 105 -39.52 15.23 23.63
N HIS A 106 -38.34 15.62 23.14
CA HIS A 106 -37.39 16.48 23.87
C HIS A 106 -37.00 15.95 25.27
N CYS A 107 -36.95 14.63 25.41
CA CYS A 107 -36.61 13.96 26.66
C CYS A 107 -35.12 13.63 26.76
N ASN A 108 -34.62 13.50 27.98
CA ASN A 108 -33.30 12.92 28.27
C ASN A 108 -33.50 11.47 28.73
N ILE A 109 -33.07 10.51 27.93
CA ILE A 109 -33.29 9.08 28.17
C ILE A 109 -31.97 8.43 28.56
N GLU A 110 -31.93 7.87 29.75
CA GLU A 110 -30.76 7.16 30.28
C GLU A 110 -31.21 5.88 30.96
N PHE A 111 -30.96 4.71 30.36
CA PHE A 111 -31.26 3.44 31.02
C PHE A 111 -30.39 2.30 30.50
N ILE A 112 -30.35 1.23 31.30
CA ILE A 112 -29.73 -0.04 30.92
C ILE A 112 -30.87 -1.03 30.67
N LEU A 113 -30.88 -1.62 29.47
CA LEU A 113 -31.79 -2.70 29.16
C LEU A 113 -31.14 -4.02 29.55
N SER A 114 -31.61 -4.60 30.65
CA SER A 114 -31.22 -5.94 31.08
C SER A 114 -32.38 -6.70 31.72
N LYS A 115 -32.29 -8.03 31.68
CA LYS A 115 -33.23 -8.96 32.34
C LYS A 115 -33.14 -8.92 33.87
N GLY A 116 -32.16 -8.19 34.41
CA GLY A 116 -31.84 -8.19 35.83
C GLY A 116 -31.32 -9.55 36.32
N PRO A 117 -31.25 -9.79 37.64
CA PRO A 117 -30.75 -11.05 38.20
C PRO A 117 -31.72 -12.25 38.06
N SER A 118 -32.86 -12.09 37.39
CA SER A 118 -33.89 -13.12 37.30
C SER A 118 -33.56 -14.15 36.21
N VAL A 119 -33.27 -15.38 36.62
CA VAL A 119 -33.00 -16.54 35.73
C VAL A 119 -34.27 -16.95 34.95
N TYR A 120 -35.45 -16.47 35.34
CA TYR A 120 -36.74 -16.81 34.73
C TYR A 120 -37.37 -15.66 33.94
N ALA A 121 -36.63 -14.57 33.69
CA ALA A 121 -37.16 -13.43 32.95
C ALA A 121 -37.53 -13.83 31.52
N GLU A 122 -38.79 -13.55 31.14
CA GLU A 122 -39.26 -13.65 29.76
C GLU A 122 -38.40 -12.80 28.82
N ASN A 123 -38.50 -13.07 27.52
CA ASN A 123 -37.84 -12.22 26.53
C ASN A 123 -38.38 -10.79 26.60
N ILE A 124 -37.46 -9.82 26.51
CA ILE A 124 -37.82 -8.40 26.55
C ILE A 124 -38.56 -8.08 25.25
N ASN A 125 -39.83 -7.72 25.35
CA ASN A 125 -40.70 -7.51 24.18
C ASN A 125 -41.48 -6.21 24.33
N PHE A 126 -41.19 -5.17 23.56
CA PHE A 126 -41.98 -3.93 23.59
C PHE A 126 -42.47 -3.55 22.21
N LYS A 127 -43.59 -2.86 22.12
CA LYS A 127 -44.23 -2.60 20.83
C LYS A 127 -43.46 -1.59 19.98
N ASN A 128 -43.70 -0.31 20.21
CA ASN A 128 -43.14 0.78 19.42
C ASN A 128 -42.60 1.87 20.35
N LEU A 129 -41.33 2.24 20.19
CA LEU A 129 -40.73 3.36 20.93
C LEU A 129 -40.21 4.40 19.95
N TYR A 130 -40.72 5.62 20.07
CA TYR A 130 -40.29 6.76 19.26
C TYR A 130 -39.60 7.78 20.16
N PHE A 131 -38.42 8.23 19.77
CA PHE A 131 -37.65 9.27 20.44
C PHE A 131 -37.42 10.40 19.45
N ILE A 132 -37.95 11.58 19.74
CA ILE A 132 -37.96 12.73 18.82
C ILE A 132 -37.30 13.91 19.52
N ASN A 133 -36.21 14.43 18.94
CA ASN A 133 -35.39 15.52 19.51
C ASN A 133 -34.86 15.21 20.93
N CYS A 134 -34.60 13.93 21.24
CA CYS A 134 -34.19 13.48 22.56
C CYS A 134 -32.67 13.39 22.72
N LYS A 135 -32.19 13.42 23.96
CA LYS A 135 -30.82 13.02 24.31
C LYS A 135 -30.81 11.58 24.79
N ILE A 136 -29.95 10.74 24.22
CA ILE A 136 -30.00 9.29 24.42
C ILE A 136 -28.68 8.76 24.99
N SER A 137 -28.79 8.00 26.08
CA SER A 137 -27.72 7.21 26.69
C SER A 137 -28.26 5.83 27.06
N ILE A 138 -28.14 4.85 26.16
CA ILE A 138 -28.73 3.53 26.34
C ILE A 138 -27.65 2.45 26.27
N ASN A 139 -27.67 1.51 27.22
CA ASN A 139 -26.84 0.31 27.18
C ASN A 139 -27.74 -0.93 27.18
N ILE A 140 -27.59 -1.80 26.18
CA ILE A 140 -28.38 -3.01 26.00
C ILE A 140 -27.47 -4.23 26.14
N VAL A 141 -27.81 -5.09 27.11
CA VAL A 141 -27.02 -6.26 27.49
C VAL A 141 -27.76 -7.56 27.18
N ASP A 142 -29.09 -7.52 27.04
CA ASP A 142 -29.94 -8.69 26.81
C ASP A 142 -30.72 -8.60 25.49
N ASP A 143 -31.02 -9.77 24.94
CA ASP A 143 -31.86 -9.95 23.75
C ASP A 143 -33.23 -9.30 23.92
N PHE A 144 -33.69 -8.63 22.87
CA PHE A 144 -35.03 -8.02 22.85
C PHE A 144 -35.71 -8.12 21.49
N CYS A 145 -37.04 -8.15 21.54
CA CYS A 145 -37.92 -8.03 20.39
C CYS A 145 -38.69 -6.72 20.48
N CYS A 146 -38.86 -6.07 19.34
CA CYS A 146 -39.76 -4.95 19.18
C CYS A 146 -40.47 -4.99 17.82
N GLU A 147 -41.53 -4.20 17.65
CA GLU A 147 -42.03 -3.90 16.30
C GLU A 147 -41.11 -2.84 15.67
N ASN A 148 -41.00 -1.66 16.32
CA ASN A 148 -40.12 -0.59 15.85
C ASN A 148 -39.50 0.24 17.00
N ILE A 149 -38.25 0.64 16.82
CA ILE A 149 -37.63 1.74 17.57
C ILE A 149 -37.20 2.81 16.59
N HIS A 150 -37.57 4.06 16.85
CA HIS A 150 -37.16 5.18 16.01
C HIS A 150 -36.58 6.31 16.83
N PHE A 151 -35.37 6.71 16.50
CA PHE A 151 -34.69 7.90 16.97
C PHE A 151 -34.68 8.92 15.84
N LEU A 152 -35.39 10.04 16.00
CA LEU A 152 -35.49 11.12 15.04
C LEU A 152 -34.88 12.40 15.62
N ASN A 153 -33.89 12.95 14.92
CA ASN A 153 -33.18 14.18 15.34
C ASN A 153 -32.60 14.09 16.77
N CYS A 154 -32.13 12.91 17.19
CA CYS A 154 -31.64 12.69 18.56
C CYS A 154 -30.14 12.95 18.68
N ASP A 155 -29.71 13.43 19.85
CA ASP A 155 -28.31 13.47 20.26
C ASP A 155 -27.99 12.22 21.09
N ILE A 156 -27.20 11.31 20.53
CA ILE A 156 -26.85 10.02 21.15
C ILE A 156 -25.48 10.14 21.79
N TYR A 157 -25.45 10.19 23.11
CA TYR A 157 -24.23 10.32 23.92
C TYR A 157 -23.64 8.97 24.32
N SER A 158 -24.46 7.93 24.42
CA SER A 158 -23.98 6.56 24.65
C SER A 158 -24.97 5.59 24.04
N LEU A 159 -24.46 4.67 23.23
CA LEU A 159 -25.26 3.57 22.69
C LEU A 159 -24.39 2.34 22.59
N SER A 160 -24.68 1.34 23.42
CA SER A 160 -23.97 0.07 23.43
C SER A 160 -24.91 -1.12 23.35
N PHE A 161 -24.62 -2.02 22.41
CA PHE A 161 -25.22 -3.34 22.27
C PHE A 161 -24.07 -4.35 22.32
N ASN A 162 -24.15 -5.35 23.20
CA ASN A 162 -23.05 -6.30 23.37
C ASN A 162 -23.56 -7.74 23.37
N LYS A 163 -23.30 -8.47 22.26
CA LYS A 163 -23.71 -9.87 22.05
C LYS A 163 -25.22 -10.08 22.18
N VAL A 164 -25.99 -9.17 21.58
CA VAL A 164 -27.45 -9.12 21.67
C VAL A 164 -28.08 -9.53 20.34
N ILE A 165 -29.15 -10.31 20.41
CA ILE A 165 -30.07 -10.58 19.31
C ILE A 165 -31.21 -9.57 19.37
N VAL A 166 -31.37 -8.84 18.27
CA VAL A 166 -32.39 -7.81 18.09
C VAL A 166 -33.37 -8.27 17.03
N LYS A 167 -34.65 -8.34 17.40
CA LYS A 167 -35.77 -8.53 16.48
C LYS A 167 -36.63 -7.27 16.47
N GLY A 168 -37.05 -6.80 15.30
CA GLY A 168 -37.71 -5.52 15.10
C GLY A 168 -36.85 -4.48 14.40
N ASN A 169 -37.51 -3.50 13.77
CA ASN A 169 -36.80 -2.47 13.00
C ASN A 169 -36.25 -1.39 13.91
N ILE A 170 -34.98 -1.02 13.71
CA ILE A 170 -34.35 0.11 14.42
C ILE A 170 -34.00 1.21 13.42
N LYS A 171 -34.45 2.43 13.68
CA LYS A 171 -34.23 3.58 12.82
C LYS A 171 -33.56 4.71 13.61
N PHE A 172 -32.44 5.21 13.12
CA PHE A 172 -31.80 6.45 13.50
C PHE A 172 -31.87 7.38 12.30
N SER A 173 -32.67 8.44 12.40
CA SER A 173 -32.89 9.41 11.32
C SER A 173 -32.41 10.78 11.76
N ASN A 174 -31.55 11.41 10.96
CA ASN A 174 -30.96 12.72 11.24
C ASN A 174 -30.35 12.82 12.67
N SER A 175 -29.87 11.69 13.20
CA SER A 175 -29.40 11.61 14.59
C SER A 175 -27.89 11.77 14.66
N LYS A 176 -27.40 12.31 15.78
CA LYS A 176 -26.00 12.65 15.98
C LYS A 176 -25.41 11.80 17.09
N PHE A 177 -24.48 10.93 16.75
CA PHE A 177 -23.73 10.12 17.71
C PHE A 177 -22.53 10.92 18.19
N VAL A 178 -22.64 11.48 19.40
CA VAL A 178 -21.69 12.42 19.98
C VAL A 178 -20.43 11.72 20.47
N ASN A 179 -20.59 10.56 21.11
CA ASN A 179 -19.49 9.73 21.60
C ASN A 179 -19.49 8.36 20.92
N LYS A 180 -18.46 7.54 21.22
CA LYS A 180 -18.31 6.18 20.70
C LYS A 180 -19.59 5.34 20.88
N SER A 181 -20.07 4.73 19.80
CA SER A 181 -21.18 3.77 19.80
C SER A 181 -20.67 2.37 19.51
N VAL A 182 -21.12 1.37 20.27
CA VAL A 182 -20.60 0.00 20.21
C VAL A 182 -21.73 -0.99 19.94
N PHE A 183 -21.58 -1.78 18.90
CA PHE A 183 -22.43 -2.90 18.51
C PHE A 183 -21.51 -4.10 18.31
N ASN A 184 -21.18 -4.78 19.41
CA ASN A 184 -20.24 -5.89 19.35
C ASN A 184 -21.01 -7.20 19.20
N SER A 185 -20.72 -7.96 18.15
CA SER A 185 -21.23 -9.33 17.97
C SER A 185 -22.76 -9.43 18.04
N CYS A 186 -23.46 -8.39 17.58
CA CYS A 186 -24.93 -8.33 17.63
C CYS A 186 -25.55 -9.00 16.40
N ILE A 187 -26.76 -9.55 16.55
CA ILE A 187 -27.52 -10.14 15.46
C ILE A 187 -28.79 -9.33 15.26
N PHE A 188 -28.87 -8.59 14.16
CA PHE A 188 -30.08 -7.88 13.74
C PHE A 188 -30.88 -8.77 12.80
N GLN A 189 -32.03 -9.27 13.27
CA GLN A 189 -32.91 -10.14 12.49
C GLN A 189 -33.75 -9.35 11.48
N ASP A 190 -34.09 -8.11 11.81
CA ASP A 190 -34.85 -7.19 10.97
C ASP A 190 -33.97 -5.98 10.56
N SER A 191 -34.58 -4.99 9.92
CA SER A 191 -33.82 -3.93 9.26
C SER A 191 -33.33 -2.85 10.21
N ILE A 192 -32.12 -2.34 9.99
CA ILE A 192 -31.55 -1.21 10.74
C ILE A 192 -31.18 -0.05 9.81
N TYR A 193 -31.54 1.17 10.20
CA TYR A 193 -31.38 2.37 9.39
C TYR A 193 -30.65 3.46 10.18
N PHE A 194 -29.67 4.10 9.55
CA PHE A 194 -28.87 5.22 10.08
C PHE A 194 -29.01 6.48 9.22
N ASN A 195 -30.12 6.62 8.49
CA ASN A 195 -30.32 7.67 7.48
C ASN A 195 -29.94 9.08 7.97
N ASN A 196 -29.08 9.76 7.21
CA ASN A 196 -28.58 11.11 7.47
C ASN A 196 -27.99 11.28 8.89
N SER A 197 -27.52 10.20 9.51
CA SER A 197 -26.95 10.26 10.85
C SER A 197 -25.46 10.64 10.80
N HIS A 198 -25.00 11.30 11.85
CA HIS A 198 -23.64 11.82 11.94
C HIS A 198 -22.89 11.17 13.11
N PHE A 199 -21.87 10.37 12.82
CA PHE A 199 -20.98 9.77 13.82
C PHE A 199 -19.75 10.65 14.04
N LYS A 200 -19.71 11.32 15.20
CA LYS A 200 -18.60 12.21 15.59
C LYS A 200 -17.41 11.48 16.20
N ASP A 201 -17.66 10.28 16.70
CA ASP A 201 -16.65 9.42 17.29
C ASP A 201 -16.70 8.03 16.63
N TYR A 202 -15.84 7.11 17.08
CA TYR A 202 -15.75 5.77 16.53
C TYR A 202 -17.09 5.02 16.64
N VAL A 203 -17.47 4.32 15.58
CA VAL A 203 -18.54 3.33 15.61
C VAL A 203 -17.93 1.93 15.48
N ASP A 204 -18.30 1.05 16.38
CA ASP A 204 -17.85 -0.34 16.38
C ASP A 204 -19.00 -1.27 16.02
N LEU A 205 -18.95 -1.88 14.84
CA LEU A 205 -19.91 -2.89 14.36
C LEU A 205 -19.24 -4.27 14.29
N HIS A 206 -18.12 -4.47 15.01
CA HIS A 206 -17.36 -5.71 14.95
C HIS A 206 -18.22 -6.96 15.12
N ALA A 207 -18.05 -7.92 14.23
CA ALA A 207 -18.74 -9.21 14.23
C ALA A 207 -20.28 -9.11 14.23
N CYS A 208 -20.87 -7.98 13.82
CA CYS A 208 -22.31 -7.87 13.66
C CYS A 208 -22.82 -8.73 12.50
N LYS A 209 -24.00 -9.31 12.70
CA LYS A 209 -24.73 -10.08 11.71
C LYS A 209 -26.03 -9.36 11.36
N PHE A 210 -26.21 -9.06 10.09
CA PHE A 210 -27.43 -8.45 9.56
C PHE A 210 -28.15 -9.44 8.66
N GLU A 211 -29.31 -9.90 9.11
CA GLU A 211 -30.15 -10.88 8.40
C GLU A 211 -31.04 -10.23 7.34
N ASN A 212 -31.26 -8.91 7.43
CA ASN A 212 -32.12 -8.12 6.55
C ASN A 212 -31.42 -6.81 6.14
N SER A 213 -32.18 -5.83 5.66
CA SER A 213 -31.67 -4.57 5.08
C SER A 213 -30.94 -3.69 6.10
N VAL A 214 -29.84 -3.08 5.67
CA VAL A 214 -29.06 -2.12 6.47
C VAL A 214 -28.92 -0.84 5.68
N CYS A 215 -29.21 0.31 6.26
CA CYS A 215 -29.18 1.57 5.51
C CYS A 215 -28.27 2.61 6.19
N PHE A 216 -27.20 2.99 5.51
CA PHE A 216 -26.29 4.08 5.86
C PHE A 216 -26.45 5.28 4.93
N TYR A 217 -27.61 5.45 4.30
CA TYR A 217 -27.87 6.55 3.38
C TYR A 217 -27.55 7.91 4.02
N GLY A 218 -26.68 8.70 3.40
CA GLY A 218 -26.34 10.05 3.90
C GLY A 218 -25.55 10.07 5.21
N VAL A 219 -25.01 8.93 5.67
CA VAL A 219 -24.24 8.88 6.92
C VAL A 219 -22.91 9.61 6.77
N THR A 220 -22.51 10.35 7.80
CA THR A 220 -21.18 10.97 7.89
C THR A 220 -20.35 10.32 8.99
N PHE A 221 -19.13 9.89 8.67
CA PHE A 221 -18.16 9.37 9.64
C PHE A 221 -17.02 10.39 9.86
N GLU A 222 -16.93 11.01 11.05
CA GLU A 222 -15.77 11.86 11.41
C GLU A 222 -14.52 11.02 11.73
N LYS A 223 -14.70 9.76 12.14
CA LYS A 223 -13.62 8.82 12.44
C LYS A 223 -13.87 7.45 11.80
N THR A 224 -12.79 6.70 11.59
CA THR A 224 -12.81 5.40 10.92
C THR A 224 -13.78 4.41 11.59
N PRO A 225 -14.80 3.90 10.87
CA PRO A 225 -15.74 2.93 11.41
C PRO A 225 -15.14 1.50 11.40
N ASN A 226 -15.55 0.66 12.34
CA ASN A 226 -15.12 -0.73 12.40
C ASN A 226 -16.24 -1.68 11.92
N PHE A 227 -16.06 -2.26 10.74
CA PHE A 227 -16.92 -3.28 10.15
C PHE A 227 -16.25 -4.67 10.12
N SER A 228 -15.18 -4.87 10.91
CA SER A 228 -14.42 -6.11 10.88
C SER A 228 -15.29 -7.30 11.27
N ALA A 229 -15.18 -8.40 10.52
CA ALA A 229 -16.00 -9.59 10.65
C ALA A 229 -17.52 -9.35 10.57
N CYS A 230 -17.98 -8.20 10.04
CA CYS A 230 -19.40 -8.01 9.75
C CYS A 230 -19.87 -9.02 8.71
N TYR A 231 -21.08 -9.54 8.92
CA TYR A 231 -21.77 -10.39 7.98
C TYR A 231 -23.07 -9.75 7.53
N PHE A 232 -23.18 -9.50 6.23
CA PHE A 232 -24.42 -9.13 5.57
C PHE A 232 -24.97 -10.34 4.83
N LYS A 233 -26.15 -10.82 5.21
CA LYS A 233 -26.80 -11.95 4.54
C LYS A 233 -27.01 -11.67 3.05
N GLU A 234 -27.46 -10.46 2.73
CA GLU A 234 -27.62 -9.97 1.37
C GLU A 234 -26.88 -8.64 1.19
N GLN A 235 -25.72 -8.67 0.52
CA GLN A 235 -24.88 -7.47 0.31
C GLN A 235 -25.60 -6.36 -0.47
N LYS A 236 -26.50 -6.70 -1.39
CA LYS A 236 -27.29 -5.73 -2.15
C LYS A 236 -28.33 -4.98 -1.31
N ALA A 237 -28.70 -5.53 -0.14
CA ALA A 237 -29.64 -4.89 0.79
C ALA A 237 -28.96 -3.85 1.72
N VAL A 238 -27.65 -3.63 1.58
CA VAL A 238 -26.88 -2.67 2.38
C VAL A 238 -26.77 -1.33 1.66
N ASN A 239 -27.61 -0.35 1.96
CA ASN A 239 -27.52 0.95 1.29
C ASN A 239 -26.35 1.79 1.85
N LEU A 240 -25.34 2.06 1.01
CA LEU A 240 -24.18 2.92 1.31
C LEU A 240 -24.16 4.22 0.48
N THR A 241 -25.27 4.57 -0.16
CA THR A 241 -25.34 5.77 -1.02
C THR A 241 -25.15 7.05 -0.20
N ASN A 242 -24.34 7.97 -0.72
CA ASN A 242 -24.03 9.26 -0.08
C ASN A 242 -23.40 9.14 1.32
N VAL A 243 -22.67 8.06 1.60
CA VAL A 243 -21.86 7.99 2.83
C VAL A 243 -20.68 8.96 2.69
N ASN A 244 -20.61 9.96 3.55
CA ASN A 244 -19.50 10.92 3.59
C ASN A 244 -18.33 10.35 4.39
N ILE A 245 -17.20 10.20 3.70
CA ILE A 245 -15.91 9.76 4.26
C ILE A 245 -14.79 10.78 4.08
N ASP A 246 -15.11 12.07 3.87
CA ASP A 246 -14.12 13.12 3.60
C ASP A 246 -13.05 13.25 4.70
N ASN A 247 -13.42 12.90 5.94
CA ASN A 247 -12.51 12.89 7.10
C ASN A 247 -11.70 11.59 7.23
N LEU A 248 -11.93 10.59 6.37
CA LEU A 248 -11.22 9.32 6.39
C LEU A 248 -10.02 9.35 5.44
N ASP A 249 -8.84 9.67 5.98
CA ASP A 249 -7.59 9.63 5.24
C ASP A 249 -6.57 8.66 5.88
N PHE A 250 -5.34 8.68 5.40
CA PHE A 250 -4.29 7.84 5.95
C PHE A 250 -3.94 8.21 7.41
N GLU A 251 -4.05 9.48 7.79
CA GLU A 251 -3.79 9.91 9.16
C GLU A 251 -4.89 9.41 10.10
N SER A 252 -6.14 9.40 9.66
CA SER A 252 -7.26 8.85 10.44
C SER A 252 -7.13 7.34 10.67
N VAL A 253 -6.58 6.58 9.69
CA VAL A 253 -6.26 5.15 9.84
C VAL A 253 -5.18 4.93 10.90
N GLU A 254 -4.08 5.70 10.85
CA GLU A 254 -3.03 5.63 11.87
C GLU A 254 -3.56 5.98 13.25
N LYS A 255 -4.37 7.03 13.34
CA LYS A 255 -4.98 7.48 14.59
C LYS A 255 -5.94 6.44 15.17
N TYR A 256 -6.73 5.76 14.33
CA TYR A 256 -7.57 4.67 14.79
C TYR A 256 -6.75 3.56 15.45
N ILE A 257 -5.62 3.17 14.83
CA ILE A 257 -4.74 2.11 15.37
C ILE A 257 -4.17 2.55 16.72
N GLU A 258 -3.70 3.81 16.83
CA GLU A 258 -3.18 4.37 18.08
C GLU A 258 -4.23 4.42 19.19
N ASP A 259 -5.46 4.82 18.86
CA ASP A 259 -6.55 5.00 19.82
C ASP A 259 -7.20 3.68 20.26
N ASN A 260 -7.22 2.65 19.39
CA ASN A 260 -8.04 1.45 19.60
C ASN A 260 -7.26 0.12 19.74
N TYR A 261 -5.92 0.11 19.69
CA TYR A 261 -5.18 -1.15 19.88
C TYR A 261 -5.19 -1.68 21.32
N GLN A 262 -5.40 -0.80 22.31
CA GLN A 262 -5.40 -1.16 23.74
C GLN A 262 -6.80 -1.60 24.21
N ASP A 263 -7.27 -2.73 23.67
CA ASP A 263 -8.55 -3.33 24.07
C ASP A 263 -8.51 -3.95 25.49
N GLU A 264 -9.62 -4.51 25.96
CA GLU A 264 -9.68 -5.18 27.26
C GLU A 264 -8.70 -6.36 27.35
N THR A 265 -8.47 -7.07 26.25
CA THR A 265 -7.51 -8.19 26.22
C THR A 265 -6.08 -7.71 26.38
N TYR A 266 -5.72 -6.56 25.80
CA TYR A 266 -4.44 -5.89 26.01
C TYR A 266 -4.25 -5.50 27.47
N LYS A 267 -5.26 -4.87 28.09
CA LYS A 267 -5.20 -4.44 29.50
C LYS A 267 -4.95 -5.64 30.42
N ASN A 268 -5.68 -6.73 30.22
CA ASN A 268 -5.50 -7.97 30.99
C ASN A 268 -4.11 -8.61 30.75
N GLU A 269 -3.59 -8.59 29.52
CA GLU A 269 -2.24 -9.10 29.22
C GLU A 269 -1.13 -8.25 29.89
N ILE A 270 -1.31 -6.92 29.98
CA ILE A 270 -0.36 -5.99 30.61
C ILE A 270 -0.39 -6.10 32.14
N GLU A 271 -1.58 -6.20 32.75
CA GLU A 271 -1.75 -6.31 34.21
C GLU A 271 -1.02 -7.54 34.79
N ASN A 272 -0.87 -8.59 34.00
CA ASN A 272 -0.17 -9.82 34.38
C ASN A 272 1.36 -9.74 34.23
N ILE A 273 1.94 -8.59 33.88
CA ILE A 273 3.37 -8.43 33.59
C ILE A 273 4.04 -7.49 34.59
N HIS A 274 5.18 -7.92 35.14
CA HIS A 274 6.01 -7.08 35.98
C HIS A 274 6.69 -5.97 35.14
N SER A 275 6.66 -4.74 35.65
CA SER A 275 7.09 -3.50 34.95
C SER A 275 8.53 -3.48 34.40
N GLU A 276 9.37 -4.45 34.77
CA GLU A 276 10.76 -4.57 34.32
C GLU A 276 10.90 -5.25 32.93
N GLU A 277 9.85 -5.90 32.41
CA GLU A 277 9.88 -6.65 31.15
C GLU A 277 9.49 -5.80 29.92
N LYS A 278 10.20 -4.69 29.69
CA LYS A 278 9.93 -3.75 28.57
C LYS A 278 9.85 -4.43 27.18
N GLU A 279 10.62 -5.48 26.96
CA GLU A 279 10.59 -6.24 25.71
C GLU A 279 9.28 -7.01 25.52
N LYS A 280 8.71 -7.60 26.59
CA LYS A 280 7.41 -8.28 26.52
C LYS A 280 6.27 -7.30 26.30
N ILE A 281 6.30 -6.14 26.96
CA ILE A 281 5.31 -5.07 26.76
C ILE A 281 5.30 -4.61 25.30
N ASN A 282 6.47 -4.42 24.70
CA ASN A 282 6.57 -4.04 23.28
C ASN A 282 6.07 -5.14 22.34
N LEU A 283 6.34 -6.42 22.64
CA LEU A 283 5.82 -7.54 21.84
C LEU A 283 4.29 -7.57 21.87
N ILE A 284 3.70 -7.31 23.03
CA ILE A 284 2.25 -7.22 23.24
C ILE A 284 1.70 -6.02 22.48
N ASN A 285 2.31 -4.83 22.59
CA ASN A 285 1.93 -3.65 21.81
C ASN A 285 1.86 -3.99 20.31
N ASN A 286 2.93 -4.57 19.75
CA ASN A 286 2.98 -4.93 18.34
C ASN A 286 1.91 -5.98 17.96
N LYS A 287 1.67 -6.98 18.81
CA LYS A 287 0.65 -8.01 18.60
C LYS A 287 -0.74 -7.39 18.51
N HIS A 288 -1.09 -6.49 19.43
CA HIS A 288 -2.41 -5.86 19.48
C HIS A 288 -2.58 -4.80 18.39
N GLN A 289 -1.55 -4.01 18.08
CA GLN A 289 -1.54 -3.12 16.92
C GLN A 289 -1.73 -3.89 15.61
N LEU A 290 -1.07 -5.03 15.45
CA LEU A 290 -1.24 -5.90 14.29
C LEU A 290 -2.67 -6.45 14.18
N ARG A 291 -3.28 -6.86 15.30
CA ARG A 291 -4.68 -7.31 15.34
C ARG A 291 -5.62 -6.17 14.94
N CYS A 292 -5.46 -4.99 15.54
CA CYS A 292 -6.24 -3.80 15.23
C CYS A 292 -6.15 -3.42 13.75
N THR A 293 -4.93 -3.43 13.19
CA THR A 293 -4.68 -3.14 11.77
C THR A 293 -5.33 -4.17 10.84
N LYS A 294 -5.29 -5.46 11.20
CA LYS A 294 -5.98 -6.51 10.45
C LYS A 294 -7.50 -6.32 10.46
N ASN A 295 -8.07 -5.95 11.60
CA ASN A 295 -9.49 -5.65 11.72
C ASN A 295 -9.86 -4.46 10.83
N LEU A 296 -9.10 -3.36 10.86
CA LEU A 296 -9.34 -2.22 9.97
C LEU A 296 -9.31 -2.60 8.48
N LYS A 297 -8.26 -3.34 8.07
CA LYS A 297 -8.16 -3.83 6.69
C LYS A 297 -9.39 -4.66 6.30
N ASP A 298 -9.86 -5.51 7.20
CA ASP A 298 -11.07 -6.30 7.00
C ASP A 298 -12.33 -5.44 6.90
N SER A 299 -12.49 -4.42 7.75
CA SER A 299 -13.59 -3.45 7.68
C SER A 299 -13.68 -2.80 6.29
N PHE A 300 -12.55 -2.30 5.78
CA PHE A 300 -12.49 -1.65 4.48
C PHE A 300 -12.78 -2.63 3.34
N ARG A 301 -12.29 -3.87 3.45
CA ARG A 301 -12.60 -4.94 2.50
C ARG A 301 -14.10 -5.23 2.46
N VAL A 302 -14.75 -5.39 3.62
CA VAL A 302 -16.19 -5.68 3.72
C VAL A 302 -17.02 -4.60 3.02
N ILE A 303 -16.76 -3.33 3.32
CA ILE A 303 -17.50 -2.20 2.71
C ILE A 303 -17.23 -2.11 1.20
N LYS A 304 -15.97 -2.23 0.79
CA LYS A 304 -15.58 -2.27 -0.62
C LYS A 304 -16.32 -3.39 -1.38
N ASP A 305 -16.38 -4.60 -0.82
CA ASP A 305 -17.03 -5.74 -1.48
C ASP A 305 -18.55 -5.51 -1.62
N VAL A 306 -19.19 -4.90 -0.61
CA VAL A 306 -20.60 -4.47 -0.69
C VAL A 306 -20.79 -3.48 -1.84
N LEU A 307 -19.97 -2.43 -1.93
CA LEU A 307 -20.06 -1.42 -2.99
C LEU A 307 -19.83 -2.02 -4.38
N ILE A 308 -18.87 -2.92 -4.53
CA ILE A 308 -18.63 -3.66 -5.78
C ILE A 308 -19.88 -4.47 -6.16
N SER A 309 -20.51 -5.16 -5.21
CA SER A 309 -21.74 -5.95 -5.47
C SER A 309 -22.93 -5.12 -5.96
N GLN A 310 -22.88 -3.80 -5.71
CA GLN A 310 -23.88 -2.80 -6.10
C GLN A 310 -23.50 -2.04 -7.37
N ASN A 311 -22.42 -2.44 -8.05
CA ASN A 311 -21.82 -1.72 -9.19
C ASN A 311 -21.39 -0.28 -8.86
N ASN A 312 -21.14 0.02 -7.59
CA ASN A 312 -20.67 1.33 -7.15
C ASN A 312 -19.14 1.35 -7.09
N ILE A 313 -18.52 1.33 -8.27
CA ILE A 313 -17.08 1.10 -8.41
C ILE A 313 -16.27 2.31 -7.92
N LEU A 314 -16.76 3.54 -8.14
CA LEU A 314 -16.05 4.77 -7.77
C LEU A 314 -15.85 4.87 -6.26
N GLU A 315 -16.93 4.73 -5.49
CA GLU A 315 -16.85 4.80 -4.03
C GLU A 315 -16.10 3.59 -3.47
N ALA A 316 -16.22 2.40 -4.09
CA ALA A 316 -15.42 1.23 -3.71
C ALA A 316 -13.90 1.48 -3.81
N GLN A 317 -13.44 2.36 -4.70
CA GLN A 317 -12.02 2.68 -4.80
C GLN A 317 -11.48 3.45 -3.61
N GLU A 318 -12.27 4.34 -3.02
CA GLU A 318 -11.85 5.12 -1.85
C GLU A 318 -11.63 4.18 -0.66
N TRP A 319 -12.55 3.23 -0.45
CA TRP A 319 -12.41 2.18 0.55
C TRP A 319 -11.26 1.22 0.24
N HIS A 320 -11.05 0.86 -1.03
CA HIS A 320 -9.92 0.03 -1.44
C HIS A 320 -8.56 0.69 -1.18
N LYS A 321 -8.47 2.02 -1.34
CA LYS A 321 -7.27 2.78 -1.01
C LYS A 321 -6.96 2.71 0.49
N LEU A 322 -7.96 2.83 1.35
CA LEU A 322 -7.82 2.65 2.80
C LEU A 322 -7.44 1.20 3.17
N GLU A 323 -8.04 0.19 2.51
CA GLU A 323 -7.69 -1.23 2.67
C GLU A 323 -6.21 -1.50 2.38
N LEU A 324 -5.69 -0.98 1.27
CA LEU A 324 -4.30 -1.18 0.87
C LEU A 324 -3.32 -0.47 1.79
N TYR A 325 -3.69 0.71 2.30
CA TYR A 325 -2.89 1.40 3.30
C TYR A 325 -2.88 0.66 4.65
N ALA A 326 -4.02 0.11 5.08
CA ALA A 326 -4.05 -0.77 6.25
C ALA A 326 -3.16 -2.03 6.04
N LYS A 327 -3.10 -2.56 4.82
CA LYS A 327 -2.17 -3.65 4.48
C LYS A 327 -0.70 -3.22 4.55
N GLU A 328 -0.37 -2.00 4.12
CA GLU A 328 0.98 -1.43 4.27
C GLU A 328 1.37 -1.36 5.77
N LYS A 329 0.49 -0.82 6.62
CA LYS A 329 0.70 -0.77 8.07
C LYS A 329 0.85 -2.15 8.71
N GLU A 330 0.08 -3.13 8.25
CA GLU A 330 0.22 -4.52 8.69
C GLU A 330 1.63 -5.05 8.39
N LEU A 331 2.20 -4.75 7.21
CA LEU A 331 3.56 -5.17 6.84
C LEU A 331 4.62 -4.41 7.63
N GLU A 332 4.46 -3.09 7.83
CA GLU A 332 5.38 -2.27 8.65
C GLU A 332 5.50 -2.82 10.09
N ILE A 333 4.37 -3.09 10.75
CA ILE A 333 4.35 -3.64 12.11
C ILE A 333 4.99 -5.03 12.16
N ASN A 334 4.77 -5.86 11.13
CA ASN A 334 5.41 -7.16 11.04
C ASN A 334 6.93 -7.03 10.88
N LEU A 335 7.44 -6.11 10.06
CA LEU A 335 8.88 -5.87 9.92
C LEU A 335 9.54 -5.47 11.24
N GLU A 336 8.91 -4.53 11.98
CA GLU A 336 9.41 -4.11 13.29
C GLU A 336 9.51 -5.26 14.29
N LYS A 337 8.59 -6.22 14.22
CA LYS A 337 8.63 -7.43 15.05
C LYS A 337 9.88 -8.26 14.75
N TYR A 338 10.29 -8.39 13.48
CA TYR A 338 11.45 -9.19 13.09
C TYR A 338 12.79 -8.49 13.34
N GLU A 339 12.90 -7.19 13.06
CA GLU A 339 14.12 -6.41 13.37
C GLU A 339 14.48 -6.52 14.86
N LYS A 340 13.50 -6.40 15.76
CA LYS A 340 13.74 -6.42 17.21
C LYS A 340 14.01 -7.83 17.76
N ILE A 341 13.53 -8.89 17.10
CA ILE A 341 13.90 -10.29 17.44
C ILE A 341 15.38 -10.58 17.08
N MET A 342 15.97 -9.83 16.15
CA MET A 342 17.33 -10.06 15.65
C MET A 342 18.40 -9.22 16.36
N PHE A 343 18.02 -8.12 17.03
CA PHE A 343 18.94 -7.21 17.73
C PHE A 343 18.57 -7.02 19.21
N SER A 344 19.34 -7.61 20.13
CA SER A 344 19.40 -7.14 21.52
C SER A 344 20.08 -5.75 21.57
N PRO A 345 19.65 -4.84 22.47
CA PRO A 345 19.64 -3.41 22.19
C PRO A 345 21.01 -2.75 22.38
N ARG A 346 21.62 -2.26 21.28
CA ARG A 346 22.41 -1.02 21.34
C ARG A 346 21.54 0.15 20.91
N LYS A 347 21.13 0.92 21.93
CA LYS A 347 20.33 2.16 21.89
C LYS A 347 20.48 2.95 20.59
N ILE A 348 19.40 3.04 19.81
CA ILE A 348 19.14 4.22 18.97
C ILE A 348 17.79 4.80 19.40
N LYS A 349 17.85 5.91 20.13
CA LYS A 349 16.70 6.74 20.47
C LYS A 349 16.28 7.51 19.23
N TYR A 350 15.16 7.15 18.60
CA TYR A 350 14.44 8.07 17.72
C TYR A 350 13.28 8.67 18.50
N LYS A 351 13.50 9.85 19.09
CA LYS A 351 12.43 10.68 19.66
C LYS A 351 12.23 11.88 18.72
N TYR A 352 11.00 12.02 18.23
CA TYR A 352 10.48 13.11 17.38
C TYR A 352 11.03 13.20 15.94
N LEU A 353 10.40 12.44 15.04
CA LEU A 353 10.36 12.70 13.60
C LEU A 353 8.89 12.80 13.17
N ASN A 354 8.56 13.88 12.46
CA ASN A 354 7.20 14.24 12.06
C ASN A 354 6.63 13.18 11.08
N LYS A 355 5.38 12.74 11.32
CA LYS A 355 4.72 11.57 10.68
C LYS A 355 4.72 11.56 9.15
N LYS A 356 4.73 12.74 8.51
CA LYS A 356 4.72 12.89 7.04
C LYS A 356 6.02 12.46 6.31
N ASN A 357 7.11 12.20 7.03
CA ASN A 357 8.42 11.82 6.45
C ASN A 357 8.81 10.35 6.69
N ILE A 358 7.99 9.56 7.38
CA ILE A 358 8.35 8.19 7.80
C ILE A 358 8.44 7.22 6.61
N THR A 359 7.57 7.36 5.62
CA THR A 359 7.53 6.46 4.44
C THR A 359 8.76 6.59 3.55
N CYS A 360 9.25 7.83 3.32
CA CYS A 360 10.52 8.05 2.63
C CYS A 360 11.71 7.55 3.45
N VAL A 361 11.74 7.75 4.77
CA VAL A 361 12.87 7.33 5.61
C VAL A 361 12.95 5.80 5.75
N ASN A 362 11.81 5.10 5.86
CA ASN A 362 11.79 3.63 5.91
C ASN A 362 12.16 2.99 4.56
N PHE A 363 11.71 3.58 3.44
CA PHE A 363 12.15 3.16 2.10
C PHE A 363 13.65 3.39 1.89
N ILE A 364 14.19 4.54 2.36
CA ILE A 364 15.62 4.87 2.28
C ILE A 364 16.46 3.94 3.16
N ASN A 365 16.06 3.70 4.41
CA ASN A 365 16.78 2.78 5.31
C ASN A 365 16.73 1.33 4.80
N GLY A 366 15.61 0.92 4.21
CA GLY A 366 15.48 -0.37 3.53
C GLY A 366 16.40 -0.49 2.32
N MET A 367 16.47 0.56 1.50
CA MET A 367 17.38 0.62 0.35
C MET A 367 18.85 0.66 0.79
N GLU A 368 19.19 1.38 1.86
CA GLU A 368 20.53 1.40 2.46
C GLU A 368 20.94 0.01 2.95
N TRP A 369 20.01 -0.72 3.57
CA TRP A 369 20.18 -2.12 3.96
C TRP A 369 20.32 -3.07 2.76
N CYS A 370 19.55 -2.88 1.69
CA CYS A 370 19.65 -3.67 0.46
C CYS A 370 20.95 -3.42 -0.30
N VAL A 371 21.36 -2.16 -0.43
CA VAL A 371 22.66 -1.79 -1.01
C VAL A 371 23.75 -2.45 -0.16
N LYS A 372 23.74 -2.27 1.17
CA LYS A 372 24.72 -2.89 2.05
C LYS A 372 24.79 -4.41 1.88
N ASN A 373 23.66 -5.12 1.89
CA ASN A 373 23.65 -6.58 1.74
C ASN A 373 23.95 -7.07 0.32
N PHE A 374 23.58 -6.32 -0.72
CA PHE A 374 23.90 -6.63 -2.11
C PHE A 374 25.41 -6.49 -2.35
N PHE A 375 26.01 -5.41 -1.83
CA PHE A 375 27.46 -5.22 -1.84
C PHE A 375 28.17 -6.26 -0.96
N ASP A 376 27.69 -6.54 0.25
CA ASP A 376 28.26 -7.60 1.11
C ASP A 376 28.17 -8.98 0.42
N SER A 377 27.06 -9.30 -0.27
CA SER A 377 26.89 -10.57 -0.99
C SER A 377 27.72 -10.68 -2.28
N LEU A 378 28.05 -9.56 -2.94
CA LEU A 378 28.90 -9.54 -4.14
C LEU A 378 30.39 -9.49 -3.80
N PHE A 379 30.76 -8.78 -2.74
CA PHE A 379 32.15 -8.56 -2.35
C PHE A 379 32.68 -9.62 -1.39
N THR A 380 31.86 -10.26 -0.55
CA THR A 380 32.38 -11.33 0.32
C THR A 380 32.96 -12.53 -0.44
N PRO A 381 32.42 -12.99 -1.59
CA PRO A 381 33.07 -14.03 -2.39
C PRO A 381 34.32 -13.52 -3.10
N ILE A 382 34.32 -12.26 -3.57
CA ILE A 382 35.44 -11.64 -4.30
C ILE A 382 36.61 -11.37 -3.36
N GLU A 383 36.37 -10.89 -2.15
CA GLU A 383 37.38 -10.65 -1.12
C GLU A 383 37.96 -11.97 -0.61
N TYR A 384 37.13 -13.02 -0.47
CA TYR A 384 37.61 -14.38 -0.20
C TYR A 384 38.43 -14.95 -1.36
N PHE A 385 38.02 -14.69 -2.62
CA PHE A 385 38.72 -15.14 -3.80
C PHE A 385 40.04 -14.39 -4.01
N ILE A 386 40.08 -13.08 -3.78
CA ILE A 386 41.29 -12.24 -3.82
C ILE A 386 42.23 -12.60 -2.67
N ASN A 387 41.72 -12.90 -1.47
CA ASN A 387 42.57 -13.35 -0.36
C ASN A 387 43.10 -14.77 -0.58
N ILE A 388 42.31 -15.68 -1.16
CA ILE A 388 42.78 -17.03 -1.54
C ILE A 388 43.79 -16.94 -2.69
N PHE A 389 43.49 -16.18 -3.74
CA PHE A 389 44.37 -16.02 -4.90
C PHE A 389 45.64 -15.25 -4.54
N GLY A 390 45.52 -14.21 -3.71
CA GLY A 390 46.61 -13.45 -3.14
C GLY A 390 47.48 -14.28 -2.20
N ALA A 391 46.89 -15.16 -1.38
CA ALA A 391 47.65 -16.11 -0.56
C ALA A 391 48.36 -17.15 -1.44
N ILE A 392 47.69 -17.72 -2.44
CA ILE A 392 48.29 -18.67 -3.40
C ILE A 392 49.44 -18.00 -4.16
N LEU A 393 49.25 -16.79 -4.67
CA LEU A 393 50.26 -16.02 -5.41
C LEU A 393 51.41 -15.58 -4.49
N TYR A 394 51.13 -15.21 -3.26
CA TYR A 394 52.14 -14.88 -2.25
C TYR A 394 52.97 -16.13 -1.87
N TYR A 395 52.35 -17.28 -1.61
CA TYR A 395 53.08 -18.53 -1.34
C TYR A 395 53.81 -19.05 -2.59
N PHE A 396 53.31 -18.80 -3.80
CA PHE A 396 53.98 -19.13 -5.05
C PHE A 396 55.20 -18.24 -5.30
N ILE A 397 55.07 -16.92 -5.14
CA ILE A 397 56.17 -15.95 -5.30
C ILE A 397 57.21 -16.10 -4.19
N MET A 398 56.78 -16.26 -2.93
CA MET A 398 57.69 -16.55 -1.80
C MET A 398 58.35 -17.92 -1.96
N GLY A 399 57.64 -18.91 -2.53
CA GLY A 399 58.20 -20.20 -2.93
C GLY A 399 59.30 -20.06 -4.00
N VAL A 400 59.05 -19.31 -5.07
CA VAL A 400 60.02 -19.09 -6.16
C VAL A 400 61.24 -18.27 -5.66
N ILE A 401 61.04 -17.24 -4.84
CA ILE A 401 62.10 -16.38 -4.30
C ILE A 401 62.95 -17.10 -3.25
N HIS A 402 62.36 -17.94 -2.39
CA HIS A 402 63.13 -18.73 -1.42
C HIS A 402 63.78 -19.99 -2.03
N PHE A 403 63.24 -20.57 -3.11
CA PHE A 403 63.79 -21.78 -3.73
C PHE A 403 64.83 -21.52 -4.82
N PHE A 404 64.91 -20.33 -5.41
CA PHE A 404 65.90 -20.03 -6.45
C PHE A 404 67.37 -20.17 -5.97
N PRO A 405 67.74 -19.77 -4.74
CA PRO A 405 69.06 -20.05 -4.16
C PRO A 405 69.20 -21.47 -3.59
N LEU A 406 68.07 -22.13 -3.29
CA LEU A 406 68.01 -23.47 -2.71
C LEU A 406 68.18 -24.56 -3.79
N ILE A 407 67.68 -24.39 -5.01
CA ILE A 407 67.84 -25.34 -6.13
C ILE A 407 69.33 -25.50 -6.50
N LEU A 408 70.11 -24.41 -6.48
CA LEU A 408 71.56 -24.41 -6.72
C LEU A 408 72.36 -25.07 -5.58
N LYS A 409 71.87 -25.03 -4.33
CA LYS A 409 72.46 -25.76 -3.19
C LYS A 409 71.96 -27.21 -3.09
N LEU A 410 70.73 -27.49 -3.50
CA LEU A 410 70.09 -28.82 -3.46
C LEU A 410 70.73 -29.78 -4.45
N VAL A 411 71.18 -29.36 -5.64
CA VAL A 411 71.94 -30.25 -6.55
C VAL A 411 73.27 -30.70 -5.93
N LYS A 412 73.93 -29.83 -5.15
CA LYS A 412 75.17 -30.17 -4.40
C LYS A 412 74.90 -31.00 -3.14
N ILE A 413 73.75 -30.83 -2.50
CA ILE A 413 73.36 -31.54 -1.28
C ILE A 413 72.70 -32.90 -1.59
N LEU A 414 71.98 -33.06 -2.70
CA LEU A 414 71.43 -34.36 -3.15
C LEU A 414 72.55 -35.37 -3.42
N PHE A 415 73.70 -34.90 -3.91
CA PHE A 415 74.92 -35.69 -4.10
C PHE A 415 75.54 -36.15 -2.77
N LEU A 416 75.24 -35.46 -1.66
CA LEU A 416 75.72 -35.78 -0.30
C LEU A 416 74.68 -36.55 0.55
N ILE A 417 73.38 -36.40 0.28
CA ILE A 417 72.28 -37.05 1.01
C ILE A 417 72.03 -38.49 0.55
N ILE A 418 72.33 -38.85 -0.70
CA ILE A 418 72.38 -40.27 -1.14
C ILE A 418 73.42 -41.05 -0.32
N CYS A 419 74.47 -40.38 0.18
CA CYS A 419 75.55 -40.99 0.93
C CYS A 419 75.30 -41.15 2.43
N PHE A 420 74.26 -40.53 3.00
CA PHE A 420 74.07 -40.60 4.45
C PHE A 420 73.00 -41.60 4.87
N TYR A 421 71.72 -41.25 4.93
CA TYR A 421 70.89 -41.94 5.91
C TYR A 421 69.44 -41.66 5.51
N GLY A 422 68.56 -42.65 5.37
CA GLY A 422 68.46 -43.77 6.30
C GLY A 422 68.01 -43.21 7.65
N LYS A 423 67.03 -43.83 8.31
CA LYS A 423 66.53 -43.43 9.64
C LYS A 423 65.62 -42.18 9.72
N PHE A 424 64.33 -42.51 9.82
CA PHE A 424 63.31 -42.00 10.77
C PHE A 424 62.05 -41.31 10.21
N GLU A 425 60.92 -41.96 10.50
CA GLU A 425 59.53 -41.63 10.20
C GLU A 425 58.89 -40.61 11.19
N ASN A 426 57.76 -40.01 10.77
CA ASN A 426 56.38 -40.20 11.30
C ASN A 426 55.55 -38.98 11.79
N LYS A 427 54.27 -39.01 11.36
CA LYS A 427 52.99 -38.57 11.98
C LYS A 427 52.56 -37.08 12.02
N TYR A 428 51.44 -36.72 11.34
CA TYR A 428 50.07 -36.65 11.91
C TYR A 428 48.97 -36.35 10.85
N ASN A 429 47.80 -36.97 11.04
CA ASN A 429 46.63 -37.05 10.15
C ASN A 429 45.56 -35.95 10.38
N PHE A 430 44.88 -35.55 9.31
CA PHE A 430 43.68 -34.68 9.25
C PHE A 430 42.37 -35.44 9.52
N ARG A 431 41.37 -34.80 10.15
CA ARG A 431 39.97 -35.28 10.22
C ARG A 431 38.99 -34.11 10.07
N ILE A 432 38.17 -34.14 9.01
CA ILE A 432 37.14 -33.16 8.65
C ILE A 432 35.84 -33.47 9.42
N PHE A 433 35.24 -32.45 10.06
CA PHE A 433 33.98 -32.54 10.81
C PHE A 433 32.76 -32.30 9.89
N SER A 434 31.82 -33.24 9.85
CA SER A 434 30.46 -33.08 9.31
C SER A 434 29.46 -33.11 10.47
N ASN A 435 28.77 -32.00 10.76
CA ASN A 435 27.88 -31.89 11.92
C ASN A 435 26.46 -31.45 11.52
N LYS A 436 25.51 -32.40 11.55
CA LYS A 436 24.11 -32.31 11.08
C LYS A 436 23.23 -31.28 11.82
N GLN A 437 23.67 -30.78 12.97
CA GLN A 437 22.98 -29.73 13.73
C GLN A 437 23.24 -28.32 13.18
N VAL A 438 24.45 -28.07 12.67
CA VAL A 438 24.84 -26.77 12.11
C VAL A 438 24.07 -26.48 10.82
N SER A 439 23.86 -27.50 9.98
CA SER A 439 23.05 -27.36 8.76
C SER A 439 21.61 -26.97 9.05
N ASN A 440 20.99 -27.52 10.10
CA ASN A 440 19.60 -27.21 10.44
C ASN A 440 19.41 -25.79 10.98
N ILE A 441 20.38 -25.28 11.75
CA ILE A 441 20.38 -23.90 12.26
C ILE A 441 20.57 -22.92 11.09
N ILE A 442 21.53 -23.18 10.20
CA ILE A 442 21.77 -22.37 9.01
C ILE A 442 20.54 -22.34 8.09
N VAL A 443 19.90 -23.48 7.84
CA VAL A 443 18.67 -23.55 7.01
C VAL A 443 17.53 -22.75 7.65
N LYS A 444 17.38 -22.80 8.98
CA LYS A 444 16.36 -22.02 9.70
C LYS A 444 16.62 -20.52 9.61
N ASP A 445 17.87 -20.09 9.75
CA ASP A 445 18.26 -18.68 9.62
C ASP A 445 18.13 -18.15 8.20
N ILE A 446 18.49 -18.94 7.19
CA ILE A 446 18.28 -18.58 5.78
C ILE A 446 16.78 -18.46 5.48
N LYS A 447 15.95 -19.42 5.92
CA LYS A 447 14.50 -19.36 5.74
C LYS A 447 13.88 -18.12 6.40
N ARG A 448 14.35 -17.74 7.60
CA ARG A 448 13.91 -16.52 8.27
C ARG A 448 14.32 -15.26 7.51
N LYS A 449 15.59 -15.14 7.09
CA LYS A 449 16.06 -14.01 6.28
C LYS A 449 15.32 -13.86 4.96
N LEU A 450 14.98 -14.98 4.29
CA LEU A 450 14.17 -14.99 3.08
C LEU A 450 12.73 -14.51 3.33
N TYR A 451 12.14 -14.89 4.46
CA TYR A 451 10.82 -14.43 4.87
C TYR A 451 10.80 -12.93 5.16
N ASP A 452 11.80 -12.42 5.89
CA ASP A 452 11.96 -11.00 6.19
C ASP A 452 12.12 -10.18 4.89
N TYR A 453 12.92 -10.69 3.95
CA TYR A 453 13.07 -10.08 2.63
C TYR A 453 11.75 -10.06 1.86
N THR A 454 10.94 -11.13 1.94
CA THR A 454 9.63 -11.18 1.27
C THR A 454 8.64 -10.17 1.85
N ILE A 455 8.59 -10.01 3.17
CA ILE A 455 7.75 -8.97 3.80
C ILE A 455 8.24 -7.59 3.39
N TRP A 456 9.56 -7.38 3.41
CA TRP A 456 10.18 -6.12 3.05
C TRP A 456 9.89 -5.75 1.59
N THR A 457 10.07 -6.67 0.64
CA THR A 457 9.78 -6.42 -0.79
C THR A 457 8.31 -6.12 -1.02
N ASN A 458 7.39 -6.83 -0.33
CA ASN A 458 5.97 -6.53 -0.41
C ASN A 458 5.63 -5.14 0.14
N CYS A 459 6.25 -4.74 1.26
CA CYS A 459 6.08 -3.41 1.83
C CYS A 459 6.58 -2.32 0.86
N VAL A 460 7.79 -2.49 0.33
CA VAL A 460 8.38 -1.59 -0.66
C VAL A 460 7.53 -1.50 -1.92
N LEU A 461 7.03 -2.64 -2.42
CA LEU A 461 6.16 -2.67 -3.59
C LEU A 461 4.89 -1.85 -3.36
N LEU A 462 4.24 -1.99 -2.21
CA LEU A 462 3.06 -1.20 -1.86
C LEU A 462 3.38 0.29 -1.73
N ILE A 463 4.53 0.64 -1.12
CA ILE A 463 4.98 2.03 -1.04
C ILE A 463 5.18 2.60 -2.44
N VAL A 464 5.86 1.86 -3.33
CA VAL A 464 6.06 2.27 -4.74
C VAL A 464 4.71 2.45 -5.42
N TYR A 465 3.77 1.51 -5.29
CA TYR A 465 2.44 1.65 -5.88
C TYR A 465 1.65 2.83 -5.34
N ARG A 466 1.70 3.13 -4.04
CA ARG A 466 1.10 4.34 -3.48
C ARG A 466 1.72 5.59 -4.09
N ALA A 467 3.04 5.58 -4.19
CA ALA A 467 3.84 6.70 -4.67
C ALA A 467 3.57 6.99 -6.17
N THR A 468 3.51 5.97 -7.02
CA THR A 468 3.35 6.16 -8.47
C THR A 468 1.89 6.19 -8.93
N SER A 469 0.99 5.50 -8.22
CA SER A 469 -0.37 5.20 -8.73
C SER A 469 -1.49 5.34 -7.71
N ASP A 470 -1.17 5.67 -6.45
CA ASP A 470 -2.11 5.57 -5.32
C ASP A 470 -2.76 4.17 -5.26
N HIS A 471 -1.95 3.14 -5.48
CA HIS A 471 -2.37 1.74 -5.64
C HIS A 471 -3.35 1.49 -6.79
N HIS A 472 -3.06 2.03 -7.97
CA HIS A 472 -3.90 1.94 -9.17
C HIS A 472 -5.30 2.58 -9.03
N THR A 473 -5.48 3.54 -8.11
CA THR A 473 -6.74 4.28 -7.98
C THR A 473 -6.67 5.65 -8.67
N ASN A 474 -5.49 6.26 -8.76
CA ASN A 474 -5.34 7.62 -9.29
C ASN A 474 -4.84 7.62 -10.74
N PHE A 475 -5.77 7.73 -11.70
CA PHE A 475 -5.48 7.75 -13.13
C PHE A 475 -4.48 8.84 -13.52
N LEU A 476 -4.70 10.08 -13.07
CA LEU A 476 -3.84 11.23 -13.42
C LEU A 476 -2.42 11.06 -12.90
N LYS A 477 -2.26 10.48 -11.71
CA LYS A 477 -0.94 10.19 -11.13
C LYS A 477 -0.17 9.18 -11.97
N ILE A 478 -0.82 8.08 -12.37
CA ILE A 478 -0.23 7.06 -13.23
C ILE A 478 0.13 7.66 -14.59
N PHE A 479 -0.77 8.43 -15.19
CA PHE A 479 -0.56 9.07 -16.49
C PHE A 479 0.65 10.00 -16.47
N ASN A 480 0.77 10.86 -15.47
CA ASN A 480 1.91 11.77 -15.32
C ASN A 480 3.23 11.02 -15.09
N PHE A 481 3.19 9.94 -14.29
CA PHE A 481 4.35 9.08 -14.10
C PHE A 481 4.78 8.41 -15.43
N THR A 482 3.81 7.90 -16.19
CA THR A 482 4.02 7.27 -17.50
C THR A 482 4.68 8.23 -18.48
N ILE A 483 4.17 9.47 -18.60
CA ILE A 483 4.81 10.48 -19.47
C ILE A 483 6.23 10.76 -18.99
N GLY A 484 6.42 10.91 -17.68
CA GLY A 484 7.75 11.15 -17.12
C GLY A 484 8.75 10.05 -17.45
N MET A 485 8.32 8.78 -17.46
CA MET A 485 9.16 7.65 -17.89
C MET A 485 9.59 7.76 -19.35
N ILE A 486 8.68 8.16 -20.25
CA ILE A 486 8.99 8.39 -21.68
C ILE A 486 10.01 9.52 -21.82
N THR A 487 9.72 10.68 -21.21
CA THR A 487 10.58 11.87 -21.28
C THR A 487 11.97 11.61 -20.69
N LEU A 488 12.04 10.89 -19.56
CA LEU A 488 13.30 10.56 -18.90
C LEU A 488 14.16 9.62 -19.73
N TYR A 489 13.55 8.60 -20.36
CA TYR A 489 14.29 7.71 -21.24
C TYR A 489 14.79 8.40 -22.52
N CYS A 490 13.92 9.20 -23.16
CA CYS A 490 14.26 10.05 -24.30
C CYS A 490 15.43 11.01 -23.96
N SER A 491 15.39 11.64 -22.79
CA SER A 491 16.48 12.50 -22.29
C SER A 491 17.77 11.73 -22.02
N PHE A 492 17.67 10.54 -21.43
CA PHE A 492 18.81 9.68 -21.13
C PHE A 492 19.56 9.27 -22.40
N VAL A 493 18.83 8.76 -23.41
CA VAL A 493 19.44 8.34 -24.69
C VAL A 493 20.11 9.52 -25.40
N PHE A 494 19.48 10.71 -25.36
CA PHE A 494 20.09 11.93 -25.90
C PHE A 494 21.44 12.26 -25.25
N VAL A 495 21.55 12.14 -23.92
CA VAL A 495 22.79 12.38 -23.17
C VAL A 495 23.82 11.27 -23.43
N ALA A 496 23.41 10.00 -23.39
CA ALA A 496 24.28 8.84 -23.62
C ALA A 496 24.97 8.91 -24.99
N ASN A 497 24.25 9.31 -26.04
CA ASN A 497 24.82 9.47 -27.38
C ASN A 497 25.96 10.52 -27.47
N LYS A 498 26.02 11.47 -26.53
CA LYS A 498 27.07 12.50 -26.45
C LYS A 498 28.24 12.14 -25.53
N LEU A 499 28.08 11.14 -24.66
CA LEU A 499 29.07 10.75 -23.65
C LEU A 499 30.44 10.32 -24.22
N PRO A 500 30.52 9.54 -25.32
CA PRO A 500 31.81 9.14 -25.91
C PRO A 500 32.65 10.32 -26.39
N LEU A 501 32.01 11.43 -26.80
CA LEU A 501 32.69 12.64 -27.23
C LEU A 501 33.35 13.35 -26.04
N VAL A 502 32.65 13.41 -24.90
CA VAL A 502 33.18 13.91 -23.62
C VAL A 502 34.38 13.08 -23.17
N PHE A 503 34.29 11.74 -23.24
CA PHE A 503 35.40 10.86 -22.89
C PHE A 503 36.63 11.05 -23.77
N SER A 504 36.44 11.23 -25.08
CA SER A 504 37.57 11.51 -25.99
C SER A 504 38.29 12.83 -25.69
N LEU A 505 37.59 13.80 -25.08
CA LEU A 505 38.20 15.02 -24.56
C LEU A 505 38.95 14.73 -23.25
N VAL A 506 38.40 13.90 -22.36
CA VAL A 506 39.04 13.53 -21.09
C VAL A 506 40.37 12.80 -21.31
N GLU A 507 40.41 11.80 -22.21
CA GLU A 507 41.65 11.08 -22.56
C GLU A 507 42.74 12.02 -23.11
N LYS A 508 42.34 13.07 -23.84
CA LYS A 508 43.26 14.06 -24.42
C LYS A 508 43.90 14.99 -23.38
N TYR A 509 43.28 15.19 -22.22
CA TYR A 509 43.70 16.15 -21.19
C TYR A 509 44.04 15.49 -19.83
N ASN A 510 44.47 14.23 -19.88
CA ASN A 510 44.59 13.21 -18.82
C ASN A 510 45.01 13.65 -17.39
N ASN A 511 45.72 14.76 -17.17
CA ASN A 511 46.26 15.11 -15.84
C ASN A 511 45.53 16.26 -15.11
N TYR A 512 44.75 17.12 -15.78
CA TYR A 512 44.11 18.28 -15.14
C TYR A 512 42.61 18.10 -14.86
N PHE A 513 41.96 17.18 -15.57
CA PHE A 513 40.52 16.93 -15.42
C PHE A 513 40.14 16.09 -14.20
N ILE A 514 41.09 15.52 -13.47
CA ILE A 514 40.84 14.83 -12.19
C ILE A 514 40.59 15.85 -11.05
N ILE A 515 41.23 17.02 -11.15
CA ILE A 515 41.17 18.08 -10.13
C ILE A 515 39.80 18.76 -10.11
N VAL A 516 39.15 18.91 -11.27
CA VAL A 516 37.86 19.61 -11.38
C VAL A 516 36.71 18.84 -10.70
N PRO A 517 36.50 17.53 -10.92
CA PRO A 517 35.54 16.72 -10.19
C PRO A 517 35.85 16.63 -8.68
N LEU A 518 37.12 16.53 -8.29
CA LEU A 518 37.54 16.54 -6.89
C LEU A 518 37.23 17.89 -6.21
N ALA A 519 37.47 19.01 -6.91
CA ALA A 519 37.14 20.35 -6.44
C ALA A 519 35.63 20.58 -6.37
N ILE A 520 34.85 20.06 -7.34
CA ILE A 520 33.39 20.07 -7.31
C ILE A 520 32.86 19.21 -6.14
N MET A 521 33.40 18.02 -5.91
CA MET A 521 33.07 17.18 -4.75
C MET A 521 33.40 17.88 -3.43
N PHE A 522 34.55 18.54 -3.34
CA PHE A 522 34.99 19.27 -2.15
C PHE A 522 34.10 20.51 -1.91
N PHE A 523 33.75 21.25 -2.96
CA PHE A 523 32.82 22.37 -2.90
C PHE A 523 31.42 21.92 -2.46
N LEU A 524 30.92 20.81 -3.01
CA LEU A 524 29.63 20.23 -2.63
C LEU A 524 29.63 19.72 -1.17
N LEU A 525 30.74 19.17 -0.68
CA LEU A 525 30.94 18.81 0.74
C LEU A 525 30.92 20.04 1.66
N ILE A 526 31.57 21.15 1.26
CA ILE A 526 31.57 22.42 2.01
C ILE A 526 30.17 23.04 2.04
N VAL A 527 29.46 23.08 0.91
CA VAL A 527 28.08 23.57 0.82
C VAL A 527 27.16 22.72 1.72
N ASN A 528 27.37 21.40 1.78
CA ASN A 528 26.63 20.49 2.66
C ASN A 528 26.94 20.73 4.15
N PHE A 529 28.16 21.14 4.50
CA PHE A 529 28.58 21.46 5.87
C PHE A 529 28.06 22.82 6.35
N TYR A 530 27.97 23.82 5.46
CA TYR A 530 27.49 25.17 5.77
C TYR A 530 25.96 25.26 5.95
N ILE A 531 25.18 24.36 5.33
CA ILE A 531 23.71 24.32 5.47
C ILE A 531 23.31 23.49 6.71
N LYS A 532 23.84 23.85 7.89
CA LYS A 532 23.64 23.10 9.15
C LYS A 532 22.24 23.24 9.77
N LYS A 533 21.40 24.17 9.29
CA LYS A 533 20.16 24.60 10.00
C LYS A 533 18.84 23.97 9.53
N ILE A 534 18.80 23.07 8.55
CA ILE A 534 17.52 22.57 7.99
C ILE A 534 17.58 21.06 7.74
N LYS A 535 16.79 20.28 8.52
CA LYS A 535 16.76 18.80 8.57
C LYS A 535 16.55 18.06 7.23
N GLN A 536 16.13 18.75 6.15
CA GLN A 536 15.76 18.15 4.86
C GLN A 536 16.76 18.41 3.70
N ARG A 537 17.89 19.13 3.91
CA ARG A 537 18.89 19.38 2.84
C ARG A 537 20.11 18.45 2.83
N ARG A 538 20.25 17.55 3.81
CA ARG A 538 21.23 16.44 3.77
C ARG A 538 21.07 15.54 2.54
N PHE A 539 19.85 15.44 2.00
CA PHE A 539 19.53 14.61 0.84
C PHE A 539 20.13 15.13 -0.47
N ILE A 540 20.15 16.45 -0.66
CA ILE A 540 20.79 17.07 -1.83
C ILE A 540 22.32 16.84 -1.76
N GLY A 541 22.90 16.94 -0.57
CA GLY A 541 24.32 16.65 -0.37
C GLY A 541 24.71 15.18 -0.50
N LEU A 542 23.86 14.24 -0.06
CA LEU A 542 24.03 12.80 -0.30
C LEU A 542 23.91 12.44 -1.78
N PHE A 543 22.93 13.04 -2.47
CA PHE A 543 22.78 12.95 -3.92
C PHE A 543 24.04 13.41 -4.66
N PHE A 544 24.60 14.57 -4.27
CA PHE A 544 25.81 15.10 -4.88
C PHE A 544 27.08 14.30 -4.55
N MET A 545 27.19 13.73 -3.35
CA MET A 545 28.26 12.77 -3.03
C MET A 545 28.12 11.48 -3.86
N PHE A 546 26.90 10.97 -4.04
CA PHE A 546 26.67 9.72 -4.77
C PHE A 546 26.94 9.90 -6.27
N VAL A 547 26.46 11.01 -6.86
CA VAL A 547 26.83 11.42 -8.23
C VAL A 547 28.33 11.59 -8.35
N GLY A 548 29.00 12.19 -7.35
CA GLY A 548 30.46 12.29 -7.29
C GLY A 548 31.17 10.93 -7.28
N ILE A 549 30.68 9.97 -6.47
CA ILE A 549 31.21 8.60 -6.41
C ILE A 549 30.96 7.85 -7.72
N SER A 550 29.79 8.01 -8.34
CA SER A 550 29.49 7.44 -9.66
C SER A 550 30.43 8.01 -10.73
N ILE A 551 30.65 9.33 -10.74
CA ILE A 551 31.61 10.00 -11.65
C ILE A 551 33.05 9.52 -11.39
N MET A 552 33.45 9.32 -10.13
CA MET A 552 34.76 8.72 -9.81
C MET A 552 34.86 7.29 -10.34
N PHE A 553 33.82 6.45 -10.17
CA PHE A 553 33.78 5.10 -10.75
C PHE A 553 33.89 5.09 -12.28
N VAL A 554 33.23 6.06 -12.94
CA VAL A 554 33.30 6.27 -14.40
C VAL A 554 34.72 6.65 -14.86
N LEU A 555 35.47 7.38 -14.04
CA LEU A 555 36.81 7.88 -14.37
C LEU A 555 37.94 6.88 -14.04
N PHE A 556 37.73 5.91 -13.14
CA PHE A 556 38.76 4.97 -12.69
C PHE A 556 38.76 3.60 -13.39
N PHE A 557 37.71 3.22 -14.13
CA PHE A 557 37.65 1.93 -14.84
C PHE A 557 37.91 2.10 -16.35
N PRO A 558 38.95 1.47 -16.93
CA PRO A 558 39.24 1.57 -18.36
C PRO A 558 38.20 0.79 -19.18
N GLY A 559 37.60 1.43 -20.19
CA GLY A 559 36.93 0.91 -21.40
C GLY A 559 35.86 -0.20 -21.30
N TYR A 560 36.16 -1.28 -20.57
CA TYR A 560 35.42 -2.54 -20.55
C TYR A 560 34.12 -2.52 -19.71
N PHE A 561 33.92 -1.50 -18.87
CA PHE A 561 32.72 -1.34 -18.03
C PHE A 561 31.75 -0.24 -18.49
N PHE A 562 31.98 0.36 -19.66
CA PHE A 562 31.22 1.52 -20.14
C PHE A 562 29.70 1.28 -20.15
N ASN A 563 29.27 0.13 -20.70
CA ASN A 563 27.85 -0.22 -20.78
C ASN A 563 27.20 -0.42 -19.39
N ALA A 564 27.94 -1.01 -18.44
CA ALA A 564 27.46 -1.21 -17.08
C ALA A 564 27.29 0.12 -16.32
N ILE A 565 28.21 1.05 -16.54
CA ILE A 565 28.16 2.40 -15.97
C ILE A 565 26.91 3.16 -16.46
N GLU A 566 26.65 3.17 -17.77
CA GLU A 566 25.49 3.87 -18.32
C GLU A 566 24.16 3.27 -17.85
N LEU A 567 24.09 1.95 -17.69
CA LEU A 567 22.93 1.29 -17.07
C LEU A 567 22.73 1.73 -15.61
N VAL A 568 23.81 1.78 -14.81
CA VAL A 568 23.74 2.25 -13.41
C VAL A 568 23.29 3.72 -13.35
N LEU A 569 23.81 4.57 -14.24
CA LEU A 569 23.39 5.97 -14.33
C LEU A 569 21.89 6.09 -14.66
N TYR A 570 21.38 5.26 -15.56
CA TYR A 570 19.95 5.23 -15.87
C TYR A 570 19.11 4.80 -14.65
N VAL A 571 19.51 3.76 -13.93
CA VAL A 571 18.83 3.31 -12.70
C VAL A 571 18.84 4.40 -11.62
N VAL A 572 19.96 5.10 -11.45
CA VAL A 572 20.06 6.24 -10.53
C VAL A 572 19.13 7.37 -10.97
N LEU A 573 19.07 7.70 -12.26
CA LEU A 573 18.17 8.71 -12.81
C LEU A 573 16.69 8.38 -12.53
N LEU A 574 16.29 7.11 -12.72
CA LEU A 574 14.95 6.61 -12.37
C LEU A 574 14.64 6.77 -10.88
N TRP A 575 15.63 6.51 -10.03
CA TRP A 575 15.49 6.65 -8.59
C TRP A 575 15.26 8.12 -8.20
N ILE A 576 16.07 9.03 -8.74
CA ILE A 576 15.95 10.48 -8.53
C ILE A 576 14.59 10.98 -8.98
N PHE A 577 14.17 10.59 -10.19
CA PHE A 577 12.88 10.96 -10.74
C PHE A 577 11.73 10.52 -9.82
N THR A 578 11.77 9.28 -9.34
CA THR A 578 10.74 8.76 -8.43
C THR A 578 10.69 9.55 -7.13
N ILE A 579 11.83 9.99 -6.58
CA ILE A 579 11.87 10.84 -5.39
C ILE A 579 11.27 12.22 -5.68
N LEU A 580 11.65 12.85 -6.79
CA LEU A 580 11.12 14.16 -7.18
C LEU A 580 9.61 14.11 -7.43
N PHE A 581 9.14 13.05 -8.07
CA PHE A 581 7.72 12.82 -8.38
C PHE A 581 6.86 12.69 -7.11
N ASN A 582 7.44 12.19 -6.02
CA ASN A 582 6.77 12.00 -4.73
C ASN A 582 7.03 13.11 -3.72
N SER A 583 7.64 14.21 -4.16
CA SER A 583 7.88 15.37 -3.29
C SER A 583 6.56 15.93 -2.76
N SER A 584 6.55 16.36 -1.50
CA SER A 584 5.41 17.03 -0.87
C SER A 584 5.37 18.54 -1.15
N ARG A 585 6.36 19.09 -1.87
CA ARG A 585 6.47 20.52 -2.18
C ARG A 585 5.84 20.82 -3.53
N GLU A 586 4.81 21.66 -3.54
CA GLU A 586 4.07 22.05 -4.76
C GLU A 586 4.98 22.61 -5.86
N ILE A 587 5.97 23.43 -5.51
CA ILE A 587 6.94 23.99 -6.50
C ILE A 587 7.72 22.89 -7.21
N ILE A 588 8.15 21.84 -6.49
CA ILE A 588 8.90 20.73 -7.10
C ILE A 588 7.99 19.92 -8.03
N ILE A 589 6.77 19.63 -7.59
CA ILE A 589 5.76 18.91 -8.40
C ILE A 589 5.45 19.70 -9.68
N PHE A 590 5.22 21.01 -9.54
CA PHE A 590 4.92 21.89 -10.67
C PHE A 590 6.06 21.93 -11.68
N SER A 591 7.29 22.20 -11.24
CA SER A 591 8.47 22.25 -12.11
C SER A 591 8.73 20.91 -12.80
N LEU A 592 8.57 19.79 -12.08
CA LEU A 592 8.72 18.46 -12.65
C LEU A 592 7.67 18.19 -13.72
N ARG A 593 6.40 18.52 -13.47
CA ARG A 593 5.33 18.36 -14.47
C ARG A 593 5.59 19.20 -15.71
N LEU A 594 5.99 20.47 -15.53
CA LEU A 594 6.35 21.34 -16.64
C LEU A 594 7.46 20.74 -17.50
N TYR A 595 8.53 20.25 -16.87
CA TYR A 595 9.63 19.58 -17.56
C TYR A 595 9.15 18.33 -18.32
N ILE A 596 8.36 17.48 -17.68
CA ILE A 596 7.84 16.25 -18.28
C ILE A 596 7.00 16.55 -19.52
N TYR A 597 6.10 17.54 -19.47
CA TYR A 597 5.24 17.89 -20.61
C TYR A 597 5.98 18.60 -21.73
N LEU A 598 6.91 19.51 -21.42
CA LEU A 598 7.77 20.12 -22.45
C LEU A 598 8.63 19.05 -23.13
N GLY A 599 9.19 18.13 -22.35
CA GLY A 599 9.95 17.01 -22.88
C GLY A 599 9.09 16.03 -23.68
N LEU A 600 7.83 15.82 -23.31
CA LEU A 600 6.90 15.02 -24.12
C LEU A 600 6.66 15.66 -25.49
N ILE A 601 6.42 16.98 -25.53
CA ILE A 601 6.26 17.72 -26.80
C ILE A 601 7.52 17.58 -27.66
N TYR A 602 8.70 17.74 -27.06
CA TYR A 602 9.97 17.53 -27.75
C TYR A 602 10.07 16.10 -28.32
N CYS A 603 9.79 15.07 -27.52
CA CYS A 603 9.86 13.69 -27.99
C CYS A 603 8.79 13.41 -29.06
N LEU A 604 7.58 13.99 -29.00
CA LEU A 604 6.57 13.83 -30.05
C LEU A 604 7.01 14.42 -31.40
N VAL A 605 7.70 15.56 -31.39
CA VAL A 605 8.13 16.26 -32.61
C VAL A 605 9.42 15.67 -33.17
N MET A 606 10.43 15.46 -32.32
CA MET A 606 11.78 15.12 -32.77
C MET A 606 12.10 13.63 -32.67
N ALA A 607 11.38 12.87 -31.84
CA ALA A 607 11.79 11.52 -31.47
C ALA A 607 10.60 10.61 -31.09
N SER A 608 9.53 10.63 -31.90
CA SER A 608 8.25 9.98 -31.60
C SER A 608 8.36 8.48 -31.37
N GLN A 609 9.40 7.88 -31.95
CA GLN A 609 9.80 6.49 -31.77
C GLN A 609 9.96 6.07 -30.29
N PHE A 610 10.40 6.96 -29.38
CA PHE A 610 10.56 6.64 -27.95
C PHE A 610 9.24 6.30 -27.24
N ILE A 611 8.08 6.59 -27.82
CA ILE A 611 6.78 6.20 -27.25
C ILE A 611 6.58 4.68 -27.34
N ASN A 612 7.16 4.03 -28.34
CA ASN A 612 7.12 2.58 -28.46
C ASN A 612 8.14 1.96 -27.48
N PRO A 613 7.69 1.20 -26.46
CA PRO A 613 8.60 0.62 -25.48
C PRO A 613 9.67 -0.27 -26.10
N PHE A 614 9.33 -0.99 -27.17
CA PHE A 614 10.16 -2.04 -27.74
C PHE A 614 11.14 -1.57 -28.80
N ILE A 615 11.08 -0.30 -29.22
CA ILE A 615 11.90 0.19 -30.34
C ILE A 615 13.40 0.05 -30.04
N GLY A 616 13.82 0.28 -28.79
CA GLY A 616 15.23 0.14 -28.41
C GLY A 616 15.70 -1.30 -28.26
N VAL A 617 14.78 -2.24 -28.01
CA VAL A 617 15.10 -3.66 -27.86
C VAL A 617 15.33 -4.29 -29.24
N PHE A 618 14.45 -4.01 -30.20
CA PHE A 618 14.48 -4.64 -31.52
C PHE A 618 15.17 -3.79 -32.60
N SER A 619 15.30 -2.48 -32.39
CA SER A 619 15.80 -1.54 -33.40
C SER A 619 16.56 -0.36 -32.77
N SER A 620 17.54 -0.66 -31.90
CA SER A 620 18.38 0.34 -31.21
C SER A 620 19.08 1.32 -32.15
N GLU A 621 19.42 0.87 -33.36
CA GLU A 621 20.06 1.69 -34.41
C GLU A 621 19.18 2.86 -34.85
N LYS A 622 17.85 2.76 -34.73
CA LYS A 622 16.93 3.85 -35.05
C LYS A 622 16.90 4.96 -33.99
N LEU A 623 17.35 4.66 -32.77
CA LEU A 623 17.26 5.56 -31.62
C LEU A 623 18.47 6.47 -31.43
N HIS A 624 19.51 6.31 -32.25
CA HIS A 624 20.68 7.17 -32.23
C HIS A 624 21.08 7.55 -33.65
N GLU A 625 21.79 8.66 -33.77
CA GLU A 625 22.34 9.08 -35.05
C GLU A 625 23.61 8.27 -35.32
N SER A 626 23.65 7.55 -36.44
CA SER A 626 24.80 6.71 -36.79
C SER A 626 26.01 7.56 -37.15
N LYS A 627 27.08 7.41 -36.37
CA LYS A 627 28.36 8.07 -36.65
C LYS A 627 29.09 7.40 -37.80
N ILE A 628 28.94 6.09 -37.99
CA ILE A 628 29.52 5.42 -39.15
C ILE A 628 28.87 5.93 -40.45
N GLU A 629 27.55 6.13 -40.49
CA GLU A 629 26.88 6.67 -41.67
C GLU A 629 27.40 8.07 -42.02
N LYS A 630 27.60 8.94 -41.03
CA LYS A 630 28.23 10.26 -41.23
C LYS A 630 29.68 10.13 -41.73
N ALA A 631 30.48 9.29 -41.08
CA ALA A 631 31.87 9.09 -41.46
C ALA A 631 32.00 8.56 -42.90
N ILE A 632 31.08 7.69 -43.34
CA ILE A 632 31.00 7.19 -44.71
C ILE A 632 30.56 8.27 -45.70
N GLN A 633 29.67 9.19 -45.30
CA GLN A 633 29.24 10.31 -46.15
C GLN A 633 30.38 11.30 -46.44
N ASP A 634 31.33 11.46 -45.52
CA ASP A 634 32.51 12.33 -45.68
C ASP A 634 33.63 11.70 -46.55
N LEU A 635 33.46 10.45 -46.99
CA LEU A 635 34.40 9.75 -47.88
C LEU A 635 34.14 10.06 -49.35
N ASN A 636 35.20 10.07 -50.16
CA ASN A 636 35.07 10.11 -51.61
C ASN A 636 34.67 8.72 -52.17
N SER A 637 34.18 8.68 -53.41
CA SER A 637 33.65 7.46 -54.04
C SER A 637 34.65 6.29 -54.06
N SER A 638 35.93 6.57 -54.31
CA SER A 638 36.99 5.56 -54.30
C SER A 638 37.29 5.01 -52.90
N SER A 639 37.23 5.85 -51.85
CA SER A 639 37.41 5.39 -50.47
C SER A 639 36.24 4.53 -50.01
N ILE A 640 35.01 4.85 -50.43
CA ILE A 640 33.81 4.05 -50.11
C ILE A 640 33.93 2.66 -50.74
N LEU A 641 34.28 2.57 -52.03
CA LEU A 641 34.41 1.29 -52.71
C LEU A 641 35.51 0.42 -52.10
N ASN A 642 36.67 1.01 -51.80
CA ASN A 642 37.78 0.29 -51.17
C ASN A 642 37.45 -0.10 -49.72
N LEU A 643 36.70 0.71 -48.98
CA LEU A 643 36.21 0.35 -47.64
C LEU A 643 35.22 -0.84 -47.71
N ALA A 644 34.37 -0.90 -48.74
CA ALA A 644 33.48 -2.04 -48.99
C ALA A 644 34.26 -3.32 -49.32
N LYS A 645 35.38 -3.22 -50.07
CA LYS A 645 36.30 -4.35 -50.28
C LYS A 645 36.94 -4.80 -48.97
N ILE A 646 37.44 -3.87 -48.15
CA ILE A 646 38.02 -4.15 -46.84
C ILE A 646 37.00 -4.84 -45.92
N SER A 647 35.74 -4.41 -45.91
CA SER A 647 34.68 -5.08 -45.13
C SER A 647 34.39 -6.51 -45.59
N HIS A 648 34.72 -6.85 -46.85
CA HIS A 648 34.67 -8.20 -47.40
C HIS A 648 36.01 -8.96 -47.31
N LYS A 649 37.01 -8.41 -46.62
CA LYS A 649 38.37 -8.96 -46.51
C LYS A 649 39.09 -9.09 -47.88
N ASP A 650 38.70 -8.27 -48.86
CA ASP A 650 39.41 -8.09 -50.12
C ASP A 650 40.33 -6.87 -50.02
N PHE A 651 41.64 -7.10 -50.18
CA PHE A 651 42.68 -6.08 -50.06
C PHE A 651 43.29 -5.68 -51.41
N ASN A 652 42.64 -6.04 -52.53
CA ASN A 652 43.01 -5.54 -53.85
C ASN A 652 42.49 -4.09 -54.04
N LEU A 653 43.16 -3.16 -53.35
CA LEU A 653 42.79 -1.75 -53.27
C LEU A 653 43.25 -1.00 -54.51
N SER A 654 42.37 -0.20 -55.11
CA SER A 654 42.69 0.59 -56.30
C SER A 654 42.90 2.06 -55.95
N TRP A 655 44.03 2.62 -56.38
CA TRP A 655 44.36 4.05 -56.26
C TRP A 655 43.68 4.93 -57.32
N HIS A 656 43.10 4.32 -58.35
CA HIS A 656 42.46 5.05 -59.44
C HIS A 656 41.06 5.51 -59.07
N TYR A 657 40.77 6.77 -59.40
CA TYR A 657 39.43 7.34 -59.31
C TYR A 657 38.54 6.65 -60.36
N GLN A 658 37.44 6.05 -59.91
CA GLN A 658 36.42 5.49 -60.79
C GLN A 658 35.19 6.38 -60.73
N ASP A 659 34.65 6.74 -61.90
CA ASP A 659 33.31 7.30 -62.02
C ASP A 659 32.31 6.18 -61.74
N ILE A 660 31.68 6.24 -60.57
CA ILE A 660 30.78 5.21 -60.04
C ILE A 660 29.36 5.76 -60.03
N SER A 661 28.39 4.94 -60.42
CA SER A 661 26.98 5.34 -60.40
C SER A 661 26.46 5.50 -58.96
N PHE A 662 25.44 6.34 -58.76
CA PHE A 662 24.83 6.53 -57.44
C PHE A 662 24.31 5.22 -56.84
N VAL A 663 23.80 4.30 -57.67
CA VAL A 663 23.25 3.00 -57.26
C VAL A 663 24.35 2.07 -56.75
N GLU A 664 25.50 2.01 -57.42
CA GLU A 664 26.65 1.21 -56.99
C GLU A 664 27.27 1.77 -55.71
N LEU A 665 27.30 3.10 -55.57
CA LEU A 665 27.78 3.75 -54.35
C LEU A 665 26.88 3.42 -53.15
N ASP A 666 25.56 3.44 -53.33
CA ASP A 666 24.60 3.11 -52.26
C ASP A 666 24.68 1.63 -51.87
N ALA A 667 24.84 0.74 -52.85
CA ALA A 667 25.09 -0.68 -52.60
C ALA A 667 26.39 -0.91 -51.80
N ALA A 668 27.47 -0.20 -52.14
CA ALA A 668 28.73 -0.29 -51.40
C ALA A 668 28.58 0.20 -49.95
N LYS A 669 27.86 1.31 -49.71
CA LYS A 669 27.56 1.79 -48.34
C LYS A 669 26.78 0.77 -47.53
N LYS A 670 25.79 0.13 -48.13
CA LYS A 670 25.00 -0.92 -47.49
C LYS A 670 25.85 -2.14 -47.11
N LEU A 671 26.74 -2.57 -48.01
CA LEU A 671 27.66 -3.69 -47.76
C LEU A 671 28.64 -3.39 -46.62
N ILE A 672 29.12 -2.14 -46.50
CA ILE A 672 29.95 -1.71 -45.37
C ILE A 672 29.18 -1.84 -44.06
N MET A 673 27.92 -1.39 -44.02
CA MET A 673 27.09 -1.46 -42.82
C MET A 673 26.79 -2.89 -42.38
N GLU A 674 26.54 -3.80 -43.33
CA GLU A 674 26.29 -5.22 -43.07
C GLU A 674 27.54 -5.95 -42.54
N ASN A 675 28.75 -5.52 -42.95
CA ASN A 675 30.02 -6.20 -42.63
C ASN A 675 30.97 -5.35 -41.77
N LYS A 676 30.47 -4.35 -41.04
CA LYS A 676 31.27 -3.40 -40.25
C LYS A 676 32.20 -4.06 -39.21
N GLU A 677 31.86 -5.23 -38.70
CA GLU A 677 32.69 -6.00 -37.75
C GLU A 677 34.02 -6.46 -38.38
N ASN A 678 34.02 -6.80 -39.68
CA ASN A 678 35.23 -7.22 -40.39
C ASN A 678 36.26 -6.09 -40.53
N ILE A 679 35.82 -4.83 -40.41
CA ILE A 679 36.72 -3.66 -40.40
C ILE A 679 37.44 -3.55 -39.04
N LEU A 680 36.83 -4.05 -37.96
CA LEU A 680 37.48 -4.06 -36.64
C LEU A 680 38.43 -5.26 -36.47
N ASP A 681 38.12 -6.39 -37.10
CA ASP A 681 38.85 -7.66 -36.95
C ASP A 681 39.88 -7.92 -38.08
N LEU A 682 40.77 -6.95 -38.31
CA LEU A 682 41.88 -7.09 -39.27
C LEU A 682 43.15 -7.63 -38.61
N LYS A 683 43.77 -8.65 -39.23
CA LYS A 683 45.11 -9.13 -38.88
C LYS A 683 46.18 -8.08 -39.19
N GLU A 684 47.31 -8.11 -38.49
CA GLU A 684 48.39 -7.10 -38.59
C GLU A 684 48.74 -6.68 -40.02
N GLN A 685 48.93 -7.66 -40.92
CA GLN A 685 49.31 -7.41 -42.32
C GLN A 685 48.21 -6.69 -43.13
N ASN A 686 46.95 -7.01 -42.87
CA ASN A 686 45.79 -6.39 -43.53
C ASN A 686 45.45 -5.03 -42.92
N LEU A 687 45.70 -4.87 -41.62
CA LEU A 687 45.58 -3.61 -40.90
C LEU A 687 46.61 -2.59 -41.42
N THR A 688 47.84 -3.03 -41.72
CA THR A 688 48.86 -2.16 -42.33
C THR A 688 48.42 -1.69 -43.71
N ILE A 689 47.93 -2.58 -44.57
CA ILE A 689 47.42 -2.23 -45.90
C ILE A 689 46.25 -1.24 -45.82
N ALA A 690 45.28 -1.49 -44.92
CA ALA A 690 44.12 -0.63 -44.74
C ALA A 690 44.49 0.76 -44.19
N THR A 691 45.43 0.82 -43.24
CA THR A 691 45.90 2.08 -42.64
C THR A 691 46.83 2.88 -43.56
N GLU A 692 47.63 2.24 -44.41
CA GLU A 692 48.42 2.91 -45.45
C GLU A 692 47.52 3.55 -46.52
N PHE A 693 46.43 2.88 -46.91
CA PHE A 693 45.54 3.36 -47.96
C PHE A 693 44.58 4.47 -47.47
N LEU A 694 43.86 4.23 -46.37
CA LEU A 694 42.84 5.16 -45.85
C LEU A 694 43.42 6.16 -44.83
N GLY A 695 44.61 5.90 -44.29
CA GLY A 695 45.28 6.80 -43.34
C GLY A 695 44.45 7.11 -42.10
N LYS A 696 44.36 8.39 -41.76
CA LYS A 696 43.54 8.90 -40.64
C LYS A 696 42.05 8.58 -40.79
N LYS A 697 41.54 8.43 -42.02
CA LYS A 697 40.13 8.13 -42.24
C LYS A 697 39.77 6.73 -41.74
N TYR A 698 40.67 5.76 -41.86
CA TYR A 698 40.46 4.41 -41.33
C TYR A 698 40.25 4.43 -39.81
N THR A 699 41.09 5.17 -39.09
CA THR A 699 41.01 5.24 -37.63
C THR A 699 39.77 6.00 -37.17
N GLU A 700 39.33 7.02 -37.92
CA GLU A 700 38.05 7.71 -37.71
C GLU A 700 36.85 6.78 -37.91
N ILE A 701 36.84 5.97 -38.97
CA ILE A 701 35.79 4.99 -39.26
C ILE A 701 35.76 3.89 -38.18
N SER A 702 36.90 3.29 -37.85
CA SER A 702 37.00 2.27 -36.80
C SER A 702 36.51 2.81 -35.46
N LYS A 703 36.87 4.06 -35.11
CA LYS A 703 36.35 4.74 -33.92
C LYS A 703 34.84 4.98 -33.99
N ALA A 704 34.31 5.35 -35.15
CA ALA A 704 32.87 5.55 -35.35
C ALA A 704 32.08 4.24 -35.19
N ILE A 705 32.60 3.12 -35.73
CA ILE A 705 31.99 1.78 -35.57
C ILE A 705 31.91 1.40 -34.09
N ASN A 706 33.03 1.50 -33.36
CA ASN A 706 33.05 1.19 -31.92
C ASN A 706 32.08 2.08 -31.12
N GLN A 707 31.92 3.35 -31.49
CA GLN A 707 30.99 4.26 -30.81
C GLN A 707 29.53 3.91 -31.05
N ASP A 708 29.16 3.56 -32.29
CA ASP A 708 27.79 3.15 -32.61
C ASP A 708 27.45 1.79 -31.98
N GLU A 709 28.42 0.87 -31.91
CA GLU A 709 28.25 -0.41 -31.22
C GLU A 709 27.99 -0.22 -29.72
N ILE A 710 28.78 0.63 -29.06
CA ILE A 710 28.59 0.98 -27.64
C ILE A 710 27.20 1.60 -27.42
N ALA A 711 26.84 2.61 -28.22
CA ALA A 711 25.53 3.28 -28.11
C ALA A 711 24.37 2.29 -28.32
N SER A 712 24.48 1.42 -29.32
CA SER A 712 23.50 0.38 -29.61
C SER A 712 23.33 -0.60 -28.44
N ASN A 713 24.42 -1.07 -27.84
CA ASN A 713 24.40 -1.99 -26.70
C ASN A 713 23.80 -1.35 -25.44
N VAL A 714 24.07 -0.08 -25.19
CA VAL A 714 23.49 0.68 -24.09
C VAL A 714 22.00 0.88 -24.29
N ILE A 715 21.59 1.28 -25.49
CA ILE A 715 20.17 1.45 -25.82
C ILE A 715 19.44 0.12 -25.66
N LYS A 716 19.98 -0.99 -26.20
CA LYS A 716 19.40 -2.33 -26.02
C LYS A 716 19.23 -2.69 -24.54
N SER A 717 20.29 -2.59 -23.74
CA SER A 717 20.24 -2.97 -22.33
C SER A 717 19.30 -2.09 -21.49
N THR A 718 19.30 -0.78 -21.69
CA THR A 718 18.42 0.16 -20.96
C THR A 718 16.98 0.13 -21.45
N SER A 719 16.74 -0.16 -22.73
CA SER A 719 15.40 -0.26 -23.32
C SER A 719 14.59 -1.43 -22.77
N VAL A 720 15.24 -2.53 -22.35
CA VAL A 720 14.56 -3.65 -21.67
C VAL A 720 13.91 -3.17 -20.37
N LEU A 721 14.67 -2.45 -19.54
CA LEU A 721 14.14 -1.89 -18.28
C LEU A 721 13.04 -0.87 -18.55
N TYR A 722 13.25 0.03 -19.51
CA TYR A 722 12.24 0.99 -19.95
C TYR A 722 10.94 0.31 -20.41
N SER A 723 11.06 -0.75 -21.23
CA SER A 723 9.92 -1.53 -21.74
C SER A 723 9.09 -2.12 -20.61
N ILE A 724 9.74 -2.79 -19.65
CA ILE A 724 9.08 -3.41 -18.49
C ILE A 724 8.33 -2.35 -17.69
N ILE A 725 8.97 -1.22 -17.39
CA ILE A 725 8.35 -0.14 -16.61
C ILE A 725 7.15 0.45 -17.36
N LEU A 726 7.29 0.73 -18.67
CA LEU A 726 6.21 1.30 -19.45
C LEU A 726 5.02 0.33 -19.59
N LEU A 727 5.27 -0.97 -19.77
CA LEU A 727 4.22 -1.99 -19.78
C LEU A 727 3.45 -2.04 -18.45
N LEU A 728 4.16 -1.99 -17.31
CA LEU A 728 3.53 -1.94 -15.99
C LEU A 728 2.71 -0.66 -15.80
N CYS A 729 3.18 0.47 -16.33
CA CYS A 729 2.45 1.73 -16.33
C CYS A 729 1.17 1.64 -17.19
N ILE A 730 1.25 1.07 -18.40
CA ILE A 730 0.10 0.88 -19.29
C ILE A 730 -0.91 -0.09 -18.67
N PHE A 731 -0.45 -1.20 -18.10
CA PHE A 731 -1.31 -2.14 -17.37
C PHE A 731 -2.04 -1.44 -16.20
N SER A 732 -1.31 -0.60 -15.47
CA SER A 732 -1.90 0.20 -14.38
C SER A 732 -2.95 1.18 -14.91
N LEU A 733 -2.66 1.90 -16.01
CA LEU A 733 -3.61 2.80 -16.67
C LEU A 733 -4.87 2.05 -17.10
N GLN A 734 -4.72 0.88 -17.73
CA GLN A 734 -5.85 0.07 -18.17
C GLN A 734 -6.70 -0.39 -16.99
N LYS A 735 -6.06 -0.87 -15.90
CA LYS A 735 -6.75 -1.33 -14.70
C LYS A 735 -7.51 -0.18 -14.04
N THR A 736 -6.91 1.00 -13.93
CA THR A 736 -7.55 2.18 -13.34
C THR A 736 -8.65 2.72 -14.25
N ALA A 737 -8.44 2.80 -15.56
CA ALA A 737 -9.45 3.24 -16.53
C ALA A 737 -10.69 2.33 -16.52
N ARG A 738 -10.51 0.99 -16.42
CA ARG A 738 -11.63 0.06 -16.26
C ARG A 738 -12.41 0.29 -14.97
N LYS A 739 -11.72 0.54 -13.86
CA LYS A 739 -12.37 0.80 -12.58
C LYS A 739 -13.02 2.20 -12.50
N ASN A 740 -12.53 3.17 -13.27
CA ASN A 740 -13.08 4.54 -13.34
C ASN A 740 -14.10 4.70 -14.48
N SER A 741 -14.34 3.65 -15.27
CA SER A 741 -15.27 3.67 -16.39
C SER A 741 -16.70 3.67 -15.87
N ILE A 742 -17.49 4.64 -16.34
CA ILE A 742 -18.95 4.69 -16.15
C ILE A 742 -19.64 3.55 -16.92
N VAL A 743 -18.98 3.03 -17.97
CA VAL A 743 -19.49 1.88 -18.72
C VAL A 743 -19.15 0.61 -17.93
N PRO A 744 -20.16 -0.15 -17.46
CA PRO A 744 -19.93 -1.40 -16.73
C PRO A 744 -19.22 -2.40 -17.64
N SER A 745 -18.30 -3.17 -17.05
CA SER A 745 -17.60 -4.28 -17.71
C SER A 745 -18.49 -5.49 -17.90
#